data_AF-A0A4V6CNS0-F1
#
_entry.id   AF-A0A4V6CNS0-F1
#
_cell.length_a   1.000
_cell.length_b   1.000
_cell.length_c   1.000
_cell.angle_alpha   90.00
_cell.angle_beta   90.00
_cell.angle_gamma   90.00
#
_symmetry.space_group_name_H-M   'P 1'
#
loop_
_entity.id
_entity.type
_entity.pdbx_description
1 polymer ?
#
loop_
_entity_poly.entity_id
_entity_poly.type
_entity_poly.pdbx_seq_one_letter_code
_entity_poly.pdbx_strand_id
1 'polypeptide(L)'
;MPKTTSEPTTSTASIPLWPPLDWFGQAFDYGVDALQRAVLFADVKRQRGDQYKAHLAERVPHVLNFDGEIILSGADLPRQVNYGLVRITPPEGLPVDPAKRPVIVVDPRAGHGPGIGGFKPDSEIGAALREGHPCYFIGFTPNPVPGQTVEDVMRAEAAFVAHVGELHPSADGKPVVIGNCQAGWQILMTAAVWPELFGPIIVAGAPLSYWAGDNVMRYGGGLMGGSWATAMTGDMGAGRFDGAWLVQNFENLDPANTLWKKDYTLYSKVDTEAPRYLGFEKYWGGYVYLNDVEMQYIVDNLFIGNRLATAQLLTSDGIRIDLRNIRSPILAFCSHGDNITPPPQALGWITDLYRNDAEIVSHDQTIIYATHDSIGHLGIFVSASVGRKEHREFVSAIDLIDVLPAGLYQATVQQDPVGALPGAVDDDGQYLAIQRRGIADVQAIVQQDFDSERRFVAARRASEANLELYRRFAQPLVQAMASPQLADWLAQWHPMRLSYSWSSDHPMAQLIEGWAGVVRDNRRPVAPDNGFLAGQTMVSTMMAGALDAYRDTRDRLQALSFDTIYGAPLVQAAMGVAPQDGRPPRHHPGDTPEHRAFVAEEMAHLSAELQEGGLLEAQLRAIFHVLRTREQTDARRFEEARRLHIDMLPAGMTLPLFRTLVREQAKLLRHDPDGAIAGIPELLARVDPDAVRAGGQKLAALFDRDEGLTQEEAARLGAMLDLFNAAADVDRG
;
A
#
# COMPACT_ATOMS: atom_id res chain seq x y z
N MET A 1 41.12 1.70 31.97
CA MET A 1 41.53 2.66 33.02
C MET A 1 40.35 3.58 33.34
N PRO A 2 40.19 4.02 34.60
CA PRO A 2 39.11 3.50 35.44
C PRO A 2 37.89 4.42 35.59
N LYS A 3 36.80 3.75 35.96
CA LYS A 3 35.51 4.25 36.44
C LYS A 3 35.69 5.22 37.61
N THR A 4 35.08 6.40 37.50
CA THR A 4 34.69 7.21 38.66
C THR A 4 33.23 6.94 38.99
N THR A 5 33.04 6.40 40.18
CA THR A 5 31.79 6.18 40.89
C THR A 5 31.15 7.52 41.28
N SER A 6 29.90 7.76 40.90
CA SER A 6 29.02 8.71 41.59
C SER A 6 27.93 7.96 42.35
N GLU A 7 27.82 8.27 43.63
CA GLU A 7 26.85 7.75 44.60
C GLU A 7 25.39 8.06 44.21
N PRO A 8 24.42 7.27 44.72
CA PRO A 8 23.01 7.50 44.44
C PRO A 8 22.51 8.69 45.26
N THR A 9 22.18 9.81 44.60
CA THR A 9 21.34 10.84 45.21
C THR A 9 19.91 10.33 45.30
N THR A 10 19.53 9.82 46.47
CA THR A 10 18.13 9.68 46.88
C THR A 10 17.53 11.08 46.95
N SER A 11 17.00 11.57 45.83
CA SER A 11 16.04 12.66 45.80
C SER A 11 14.70 12.10 46.28
N THR A 12 14.44 12.23 47.57
CA THR A 12 13.07 12.17 48.09
C THR A 12 12.25 13.21 47.35
N ALA A 13 11.39 12.76 46.45
CA ALA A 13 10.39 13.58 45.79
C ALA A 13 9.56 14.30 46.87
N SER A 14 9.78 15.60 47.03
CA SER A 14 8.90 16.46 47.80
C SER A 14 7.56 16.55 47.06
N ILE A 15 6.52 15.97 47.67
CA ILE A 15 5.13 16.25 47.30
C ILE A 15 4.94 17.76 47.43
N PRO A 16 4.55 18.50 46.36
CA PRO A 16 4.29 19.93 46.48
C PRO A 16 3.08 20.11 47.40
N LEU A 17 3.34 20.64 48.61
CA LEU A 17 2.30 21.15 49.49
C LEU A 17 1.68 22.39 48.82
N TRP A 18 0.47 22.23 48.29
CA TRP A 18 -0.32 23.33 47.72
C TRP A 18 -0.61 24.42 48.78
N PRO A 19 -0.49 25.71 48.45
CA PRO A 19 -0.99 26.76 49.33
C PRO A 19 -2.53 26.78 49.31
N PRO A 20 -3.22 26.71 50.46
CA PRO A 20 -4.67 26.52 50.54
C PRO A 20 -5.51 27.81 50.37
N LEU A 21 -5.20 28.69 49.40
CA LEU A 21 -5.82 30.03 49.35
C LEU A 21 -6.54 30.46 48.06
N ASP A 22 -6.63 29.64 47.02
CA ASP A 22 -7.56 29.94 45.90
C ASP A 22 -8.12 28.70 45.19
N TRP A 23 -8.54 27.70 45.97
CA TRP A 23 -9.20 26.52 45.41
C TRP A 23 -10.54 26.87 44.72
N PHE A 24 -11.30 27.80 45.30
CA PHE A 24 -12.59 28.23 44.75
C PHE A 24 -12.45 29.04 43.46
N GLY A 25 -11.47 29.95 43.36
CA GLY A 25 -11.19 30.68 42.12
C GLY A 25 -10.73 29.73 41.02
N GLN A 26 -9.79 28.83 41.32
CA GLN A 26 -9.37 27.79 40.37
C GLN A 26 -10.53 26.91 39.89
N ALA A 27 -11.43 26.50 40.80
CA ALA A 27 -12.61 25.71 40.45
C ALA A 27 -13.58 26.48 39.58
N PHE A 28 -13.81 27.76 39.89
CA PHE A 28 -14.70 28.63 39.15
C PHE A 28 -14.17 28.92 37.74
N ASP A 29 -12.89 29.30 37.62
CA ASP A 29 -12.25 29.57 36.32
C ASP A 29 -12.25 28.33 35.43
N TYR A 30 -11.95 27.16 36.01
CA TYR A 30 -12.08 25.89 35.31
C TYR A 30 -13.52 25.60 34.89
N GLY A 31 -14.50 25.82 35.77
CA GLY A 31 -15.91 25.58 35.48
C GLY A 31 -16.44 26.45 34.34
N VAL A 32 -16.05 27.73 34.31
CA VAL A 32 -16.36 28.64 33.21
C VAL A 32 -15.74 28.14 31.91
N ASP A 33 -14.44 27.84 31.91
CA ASP A 33 -13.75 27.31 30.73
C ASP A 33 -14.36 26.00 30.22
N ALA A 34 -14.63 25.04 31.11
CA ALA A 34 -15.21 23.75 30.77
C ALA A 34 -16.62 23.89 30.16
N LEU A 35 -17.46 24.78 30.71
CA LEU A 35 -18.78 25.06 30.14
C LEU A 35 -18.66 25.69 28.74
N GLN A 36 -17.75 26.64 28.57
CA GLN A 36 -17.47 27.26 27.27
C GLN A 36 -16.99 26.22 26.26
N ARG A 37 -16.04 25.35 26.63
CA ARG A 37 -15.57 24.27 25.76
C ARG A 37 -16.66 23.28 25.42
N ALA A 38 -17.57 22.96 26.35
CA ALA A 38 -18.70 22.07 26.10
C ALA A 38 -19.69 22.64 25.07
N VAL A 39 -20.00 23.94 25.16
CA VAL A 39 -20.85 24.63 24.17
C VAL A 39 -20.19 24.63 22.79
N LEU A 40 -18.91 25.00 22.71
CA LEU A 40 -18.18 25.00 21.44
C LEU A 40 -18.04 23.60 20.85
N PHE A 41 -17.78 22.59 21.67
CA PHE A 41 -17.73 21.19 21.26
C PHE A 41 -19.07 20.74 20.67
N ALA A 42 -20.18 21.04 21.36
CA ALA A 42 -21.52 20.72 20.87
C ALA A 42 -21.83 21.41 19.53
N ASP A 43 -21.38 22.66 19.35
CA ASP A 43 -21.52 23.37 18.08
C ASP A 43 -20.66 22.75 16.96
N VAL A 44 -19.42 22.33 17.23
CA VAL A 44 -18.62 21.61 16.23
C VAL A 44 -19.26 20.27 15.85
N LYS A 45 -19.79 19.52 16.82
CA LYS A 45 -20.50 18.27 16.53
C LYS A 45 -21.79 18.52 15.72
N ARG A 46 -22.47 19.66 15.91
CA ARG A 46 -23.64 20.07 15.11
C ARG A 46 -23.21 20.33 13.67
N GLN A 47 -22.16 21.13 13.47
CA GLN A 47 -21.58 21.42 12.16
C GLN A 47 -21.17 20.14 11.44
N ARG A 48 -20.64 19.14 12.17
CA ARG A 48 -20.34 17.81 11.62
C ARG A 48 -21.59 17.12 11.07
N GLY A 49 -22.71 17.13 11.79
CA GLY A 49 -23.96 16.53 11.32
C GLY A 49 -24.54 17.25 10.10
N ASP A 50 -24.46 18.59 10.08
CA ASP A 50 -24.86 19.40 8.92
C ASP A 50 -24.00 19.10 7.69
N GLN A 51 -22.69 19.04 7.88
CA GLN A 51 -21.73 18.68 6.84
C GLN A 51 -21.99 17.28 6.29
N TYR A 52 -22.27 16.30 7.17
CA TYR A 52 -22.62 14.94 6.75
C TYR A 52 -23.87 14.91 5.88
N LYS A 53 -24.93 15.62 6.26
CA LYS A 53 -26.16 15.74 5.45
C LYS A 53 -25.92 16.41 4.11
N ALA A 54 -25.15 17.51 4.10
CA ALA A 54 -24.78 18.19 2.87
C ALA A 54 -23.97 17.28 1.95
N HIS A 55 -23.02 16.52 2.49
CA HIS A 55 -22.19 15.59 1.74
C HIS A 55 -23.03 14.45 1.15
N LEU A 56 -23.97 13.87 1.90
CA LEU A 56 -24.88 12.83 1.37
C LEU A 56 -25.81 13.34 0.25
N ALA A 57 -26.08 14.64 0.20
CA ALA A 57 -26.88 15.25 -0.86
C ALA A 57 -26.08 15.58 -2.13
N GLU A 58 -24.75 15.47 -2.10
CA GLU A 58 -23.89 15.63 -3.27
C GLU A 58 -24.20 14.52 -4.30
N ARG A 59 -24.20 14.86 -5.60
CA ARG A 59 -24.48 13.88 -6.67
C ARG A 59 -23.41 12.78 -6.74
N VAL A 60 -22.16 13.15 -6.52
CA VAL A 60 -21.00 12.26 -6.47
C VAL A 60 -20.18 12.68 -5.25
N PRO A 61 -20.51 12.18 -4.04
CA PRO A 61 -19.80 12.59 -2.84
C PRO A 61 -18.37 12.07 -2.87
N HIS A 62 -17.41 12.99 -2.77
CA HIS A 62 -15.99 12.69 -2.68
C HIS A 62 -15.26 13.73 -1.82
N VAL A 63 -14.04 13.41 -1.42
CA VAL A 63 -13.15 14.34 -0.68
C VAL A 63 -11.91 14.75 -1.48
N LEU A 64 -11.90 14.46 -2.79
CA LEU A 64 -10.85 14.90 -3.70
C LEU A 64 -10.73 16.43 -3.71
N ASN A 65 -9.53 16.95 -3.45
CA ASN A 65 -9.25 18.39 -3.38
C ASN A 65 -8.69 18.96 -4.70
N PHE A 66 -8.81 18.21 -5.79
CA PHE A 66 -8.35 18.60 -7.12
C PHE A 66 -9.54 18.62 -8.08
N ASP A 67 -9.60 19.64 -8.94
CA ASP A 67 -10.58 19.70 -10.01
C ASP A 67 -10.28 18.63 -11.05
N GLY A 68 -11.33 18.07 -11.67
CA GLY A 68 -11.17 17.04 -12.66
C GLY A 68 -12.42 16.81 -13.50
N GLU A 69 -12.23 16.14 -14.62
CA GLU A 69 -13.28 15.81 -15.58
C GLU A 69 -13.43 14.29 -15.66
N ILE A 70 -14.66 13.78 -15.54
CA ILE A 70 -14.94 12.37 -15.80
C ILE A 70 -14.81 12.16 -17.31
N ILE A 71 -13.79 11.40 -17.73
CA ILE A 71 -13.51 11.14 -19.15
C ILE A 71 -14.01 9.77 -19.61
N LEU A 72 -14.24 8.83 -18.68
CA LEU A 72 -14.83 7.53 -18.97
C LEU A 72 -15.63 7.02 -17.77
N SER A 73 -16.89 6.65 -17.99
CA SER A 73 -17.77 6.08 -16.96
C SER A 73 -17.81 4.56 -17.06
N GLY A 74 -17.69 3.88 -15.92
CA GLY A 74 -17.90 2.43 -15.82
C GLY A 74 -19.34 2.01 -16.13
N ALA A 75 -20.31 2.93 -16.06
CA ALA A 75 -21.70 2.66 -16.44
C ALA A 75 -21.88 2.51 -17.96
N ASP A 76 -20.95 3.04 -18.75
CA ASP A 76 -20.97 2.97 -20.22
C ASP A 76 -20.20 1.76 -20.76
N LEU A 77 -19.54 0.99 -19.89
CA LEU A 77 -18.79 -0.21 -20.26
C LEU A 77 -19.72 -1.42 -20.48
N PRO A 78 -19.28 -2.44 -21.27
CA PRO A 78 -20.07 -3.64 -21.52
C PRO A 78 -20.51 -4.38 -20.25
N ARG A 79 -19.66 -4.37 -19.23
CA ARG A 79 -19.99 -4.81 -17.87
C ARG A 79 -20.01 -3.59 -16.98
N GLN A 80 -21.21 -3.17 -16.61
CA GLN A 80 -21.42 -1.90 -15.92
C GLN A 80 -20.89 -1.97 -14.49
N VAL A 81 -20.17 -0.92 -14.09
CA VAL A 81 -19.70 -0.74 -12.71
C VAL A 81 -19.91 0.68 -12.24
N ASN A 82 -19.97 0.89 -10.93
CA ASN A 82 -20.13 2.21 -10.32
C ASN A 82 -18.86 3.06 -10.27
N TYR A 83 -17.82 2.69 -11.02
CA TYR A 83 -16.52 3.35 -11.07
C TYR A 83 -16.44 4.37 -12.22
N GLY A 84 -15.52 5.31 -12.14
CA GLY A 84 -15.26 6.28 -13.21
C GLY A 84 -13.81 6.75 -13.22
N LEU A 85 -13.30 7.02 -14.42
CA LEU A 85 -11.98 7.59 -14.67
C LEU A 85 -12.10 9.11 -14.76
N VAL A 86 -11.36 9.80 -13.90
CA VAL A 86 -11.29 11.25 -13.81
C VAL A 86 -9.92 11.71 -14.27
N ARG A 87 -9.86 12.64 -15.22
CA ARG A 87 -8.64 13.38 -15.57
C ARG A 87 -8.51 14.57 -14.64
N ILE A 88 -7.40 14.65 -13.90
CA ILE A 88 -7.13 15.76 -12.99
C ILE A 88 -6.70 16.98 -13.80
N THR A 89 -7.31 18.13 -13.50
CA THR A 89 -6.90 19.41 -14.07
C THR A 89 -5.74 19.97 -13.25
N PRO A 90 -4.57 20.20 -13.88
CA PRO A 90 -3.41 20.74 -13.17
C PRO A 90 -3.72 22.12 -12.56
N PRO A 91 -3.47 22.34 -11.26
CA PRO A 91 -3.59 23.65 -10.64
C PRO A 91 -2.64 24.68 -11.26
N GLU A 92 -2.98 25.97 -11.11
CA GLU A 92 -2.09 27.06 -11.55
C GLU A 92 -0.71 26.95 -10.87
N GLY A 93 0.37 27.02 -11.67
CA GLY A 93 1.75 26.89 -11.19
C GLY A 93 2.33 25.48 -11.15
N LEU A 94 1.54 24.44 -11.44
CA LEU A 94 2.00 23.04 -11.58
C LEU A 94 1.70 22.50 -12.99
N PRO A 95 2.32 23.03 -14.06
CA PRO A 95 2.09 22.54 -15.40
C PRO A 95 2.59 21.09 -15.54
N VAL A 96 1.78 20.26 -16.19
CA VAL A 96 2.15 18.87 -16.53
C VAL A 96 2.64 18.78 -17.96
N ASP A 97 3.56 17.87 -18.21
CA ASP A 97 4.05 17.53 -19.55
C ASP A 97 3.28 16.32 -20.10
N PRO A 98 2.49 16.46 -21.18
CA PRO A 98 1.77 15.34 -21.79
C PRO A 98 2.66 14.19 -22.27
N ALA A 99 3.95 14.44 -22.51
CA ALA A 99 4.93 13.42 -22.89
C ALA A 99 5.53 12.68 -21.69
N LYS A 100 5.31 13.14 -20.46
CA LYS A 100 5.64 12.35 -19.27
C LYS A 100 4.64 11.22 -19.08
N ARG A 101 5.13 10.15 -18.45
CA ARG A 101 4.34 8.96 -18.11
C ARG A 101 3.11 9.36 -17.27
N PRO A 102 1.88 8.98 -17.65
CA PRO A 102 0.71 9.31 -16.84
C PRO A 102 0.68 8.49 -15.55
N VAL A 103 0.17 9.10 -14.48
CA VAL A 103 -0.01 8.48 -13.15
C VAL A 103 -1.50 8.35 -12.86
N ILE A 104 -1.94 7.17 -12.45
CA ILE A 104 -3.32 6.85 -12.10
C ILE A 104 -3.38 6.50 -10.61
N VAL A 105 -4.14 7.27 -9.82
CA VAL A 105 -4.36 6.99 -8.39
C VAL A 105 -5.73 6.33 -8.21
N VAL A 106 -5.77 5.23 -7.45
CA VAL A 106 -6.98 4.42 -7.23
C VAL A 106 -7.23 4.28 -5.74
N ASP A 107 -8.40 4.76 -5.31
CA ASP A 107 -8.77 4.77 -3.89
C ASP A 107 -9.49 3.49 -3.45
N PRO A 108 -9.35 3.11 -2.17
CA PRO A 108 -9.99 1.92 -1.64
C PRO A 108 -11.50 2.13 -1.48
N ARG A 109 -12.30 1.14 -1.90
CA ARG A 109 -13.72 1.04 -1.52
C ARG A 109 -13.90 0.33 -0.18
N ALA A 110 -13.10 0.69 0.82
CA ALA A 110 -13.08 0.07 2.15
C ALA A 110 -14.17 0.62 3.09
N GLY A 111 -15.37 0.86 2.56
CA GLY A 111 -16.52 1.39 3.30
C GLY A 111 -16.66 2.92 3.32
N HIS A 112 -15.62 3.65 2.91
CA HIS A 112 -15.63 5.11 2.74
C HIS A 112 -15.74 5.51 1.26
N GLY A 113 -16.19 6.73 1.00
CA GLY A 113 -16.21 7.35 -0.33
C GLY A 113 -14.82 7.66 -0.88
N PRO A 114 -14.72 7.96 -2.19
CA PRO A 114 -13.45 8.19 -2.86
C PRO A 114 -12.88 9.60 -2.58
N GLY A 115 -11.63 9.81 -3.00
CA GLY A 115 -10.93 11.09 -3.02
C GLY A 115 -9.83 11.22 -1.96
N ILE A 116 -9.53 10.16 -1.21
CA ILE A 116 -8.54 10.17 -0.14
C ILE A 116 -7.10 10.32 -0.66
N GLY A 117 -6.78 9.68 -1.81
CA GLY A 117 -5.48 9.83 -2.50
C GLY A 117 -5.24 11.22 -3.11
N GLY A 118 -6.24 12.10 -3.06
CA GLY A 118 -6.15 13.53 -3.42
C GLY A 118 -6.66 14.48 -2.34
N PHE A 119 -6.79 14.02 -1.09
CA PHE A 119 -7.43 14.77 -0.01
C PHE A 119 -6.65 16.03 0.43
N LYS A 120 -5.35 16.05 0.16
CA LYS A 120 -4.44 17.14 0.51
C LYS A 120 -3.62 17.57 -0.70
N PRO A 121 -3.16 18.83 -0.77
CA PRO A 121 -2.26 19.27 -1.84
C PRO A 121 -1.00 18.41 -1.93
N ASP A 122 -0.49 17.88 -0.82
CA ASP A 122 0.71 17.03 -0.78
C ASP A 122 0.43 15.52 -0.84
N SER A 123 -0.77 15.14 -1.27
CA SER A 123 -1.14 13.73 -1.53
C SER A 123 -0.42 13.16 -2.76
N GLU A 124 -0.67 11.89 -3.08
CA GLU A 124 -0.08 11.18 -4.23
C GLU A 124 -0.35 11.89 -5.56
N ILE A 125 -1.58 12.37 -5.78
CA ILE A 125 -1.92 13.20 -6.95
C ILE A 125 -1.08 14.47 -6.96
N GLY A 126 -0.94 15.12 -5.80
CA GLY A 126 -0.10 16.30 -5.68
C GLY A 126 1.37 16.03 -5.96
N ALA A 127 1.91 14.91 -5.50
CA ALA A 127 3.29 14.49 -5.76
C ALA A 127 3.52 14.30 -7.27
N ALA A 128 2.63 13.57 -7.94
CA ALA A 128 2.71 13.36 -9.38
C ALA A 128 2.58 14.65 -10.21
N LEU A 129 1.69 15.58 -9.81
CA LEU A 129 1.57 16.88 -10.46
C LEU A 129 2.81 17.75 -10.28
N ARG A 130 3.48 17.72 -9.11
CA ARG A 130 4.73 18.46 -8.88
C ARG A 130 5.87 17.96 -9.75
N GLU A 131 5.94 16.65 -9.95
CA GLU A 131 6.88 16.02 -10.87
C GLU A 131 6.47 16.20 -12.35
N GLY A 132 5.36 16.89 -12.63
CA GLY A 132 4.91 17.24 -13.97
C GLY A 132 4.24 16.10 -14.74
N HIS A 133 3.83 15.02 -14.07
CA HIS A 133 3.13 13.91 -14.70
C HIS A 133 1.64 14.22 -14.92
N PRO A 134 1.07 13.86 -16.09
CA PRO A 134 -0.38 13.84 -16.27
C PRO A 134 -1.04 12.92 -15.24
N CYS A 135 -2.02 13.44 -14.50
CA CYS A 135 -2.64 12.72 -13.39
C CYS A 135 -4.08 12.33 -13.67
N TYR A 136 -4.41 11.10 -13.29
CA TYR A 136 -5.74 10.52 -13.38
C TYR A 136 -6.13 9.91 -12.05
N PHE A 137 -7.42 9.83 -11.82
CA PHE A 137 -8.01 9.28 -10.61
C PHE A 137 -9.13 8.32 -10.97
N ILE A 138 -9.11 7.12 -10.40
CA ILE A 138 -10.22 6.16 -10.49
C ILE A 138 -11.01 6.23 -9.19
N GLY A 139 -12.24 6.76 -9.30
CA GLY A 139 -13.18 6.86 -8.20
C GLY A 139 -14.43 6.01 -8.42
N PHE A 140 -15.37 6.08 -7.48
CA PHE A 140 -16.63 5.35 -7.56
C PHE A 140 -17.78 6.13 -6.90
N THR A 141 -19.00 5.87 -7.35
CA THR A 141 -20.20 6.43 -6.71
C THR A 141 -20.63 5.59 -5.49
N PRO A 142 -21.44 6.12 -4.56
CA PRO A 142 -21.76 5.41 -3.32
C PRO A 142 -22.50 4.08 -3.47
N ASN A 143 -23.24 3.89 -4.56
CA ASN A 143 -24.04 2.69 -4.78
C ASN A 143 -23.42 1.87 -5.91
N PRO A 144 -23.18 0.57 -5.71
CA PRO A 144 -22.72 -0.34 -6.75
C PRO A 144 -23.83 -0.56 -7.79
N VAL A 145 -23.45 -0.97 -9.00
CA VAL A 145 -24.43 -1.51 -9.96
C VAL A 145 -24.97 -2.84 -9.40
N PRO A 146 -26.28 -3.12 -9.47
CA PRO A 146 -26.81 -4.40 -9.00
C PRO A 146 -26.16 -5.61 -9.68
N GLY A 147 -25.64 -6.55 -8.90
CA GLY A 147 -24.96 -7.75 -9.39
C GLY A 147 -23.53 -7.51 -9.90
N GLN A 148 -23.00 -6.29 -9.76
CA GLN A 148 -21.60 -5.98 -10.01
C GLN A 148 -20.69 -6.97 -9.27
N THR A 149 -19.64 -7.47 -9.93
CA THR A 149 -18.66 -8.39 -9.34
C THR A 149 -17.27 -7.75 -9.26
N VAL A 150 -16.36 -8.36 -8.48
CA VAL A 150 -14.96 -7.94 -8.45
C VAL A 150 -14.32 -8.03 -9.84
N GLU A 151 -14.65 -9.05 -10.63
CA GLU A 151 -14.14 -9.20 -12.00
C GLU A 151 -14.64 -8.09 -12.93
N ASP A 152 -15.88 -7.64 -12.77
CA ASP A 152 -16.41 -6.53 -13.57
C ASP A 152 -15.64 -5.24 -13.28
N VAL A 153 -15.30 -5.00 -12.01
CA VAL A 153 -14.46 -3.86 -11.63
C VAL A 153 -13.05 -4.01 -12.16
N MET A 154 -12.44 -5.20 -12.11
CA MET A 154 -11.13 -5.45 -12.74
C MET A 154 -11.14 -5.13 -14.24
N ARG A 155 -12.18 -5.54 -14.95
CA ARG A 155 -12.35 -5.25 -16.39
C ARG A 155 -12.51 -3.75 -16.64
N ALA A 156 -13.19 -3.03 -15.75
CA ALA A 156 -13.32 -1.59 -15.82
C ALA A 156 -11.99 -0.88 -15.57
N GLU A 157 -11.23 -1.29 -14.54
CA GLU A 157 -9.88 -0.79 -14.27
C GLU A 157 -8.95 -1.01 -15.47
N ALA A 158 -8.97 -2.20 -16.09
CA ALA A 158 -8.21 -2.47 -17.29
C ALA A 158 -8.60 -1.53 -18.45
N ALA A 159 -9.91 -1.32 -18.67
CA ALA A 159 -10.40 -0.38 -19.68
C ALA A 159 -9.94 1.07 -19.39
N PHE A 160 -9.94 1.49 -18.12
CA PHE A 160 -9.48 2.82 -17.73
C PHE A 160 -7.97 3.00 -17.95
N VAL A 161 -7.15 2.02 -17.55
CA VAL A 161 -5.69 2.06 -17.75
C VAL A 161 -5.35 2.06 -19.24
N ALA A 162 -6.02 1.21 -20.02
CA ALA A 162 -5.88 1.18 -21.48
C ALA A 162 -6.21 2.56 -22.09
N HIS A 163 -7.34 3.16 -21.70
CA HIS A 163 -7.76 4.46 -22.19
C HIS A 163 -6.75 5.57 -21.85
N VAL A 164 -6.20 5.57 -20.63
CA VAL A 164 -5.12 6.50 -20.27
C VAL A 164 -3.89 6.30 -21.15
N GLY A 165 -3.49 5.05 -21.42
CA GLY A 165 -2.40 4.74 -22.35
C GLY A 165 -2.64 5.31 -23.76
N GLU A 166 -3.86 5.18 -24.29
CA GLU A 166 -4.26 5.73 -25.60
C GLU A 166 -4.18 7.26 -25.67
N LEU A 167 -4.44 7.95 -24.56
CA LEU A 167 -4.33 9.41 -24.48
C LEU A 167 -2.87 9.90 -24.45
N HIS A 168 -1.91 9.01 -24.15
CA HIS A 168 -0.49 9.33 -23.98
C HIS A 168 0.43 8.47 -24.87
N PRO A 169 0.24 8.45 -26.20
CA PRO A 169 1.00 7.57 -27.10
C PRO A 169 2.48 7.94 -27.20
N SER A 170 2.84 9.17 -26.85
CA SER A 170 4.22 9.68 -26.85
C SER A 170 4.91 9.56 -25.49
N ALA A 171 4.25 8.99 -24.48
CA ALA A 171 4.84 8.88 -23.15
C ALA A 171 5.97 7.83 -23.12
N ASP A 172 6.99 8.09 -22.31
CA ASP A 172 8.08 7.16 -22.05
C ASP A 172 7.60 5.99 -21.15
N GLY A 173 6.77 5.12 -21.70
CA GLY A 173 6.25 3.89 -21.09
C GLY A 173 4.79 3.94 -20.68
N LYS A 174 4.33 2.84 -20.09
CA LYS A 174 2.94 2.58 -19.73
C LYS A 174 2.52 3.36 -18.47
N PRO A 175 1.22 3.58 -18.25
CA PRO A 175 0.74 4.31 -17.07
C PRO A 175 1.22 3.69 -15.75
N VAL A 176 1.66 4.54 -14.82
CA VAL A 176 1.91 4.15 -13.43
C VAL A 176 0.59 4.08 -12.70
N VAL A 177 0.42 3.07 -11.86
CA VAL A 177 -0.81 2.92 -11.08
C VAL A 177 -0.49 2.83 -9.60
N ILE A 178 -1.12 3.69 -8.81
CA ILE A 178 -1.02 3.71 -7.36
C ILE A 178 -2.34 3.19 -6.77
N GLY A 179 -2.29 2.02 -6.14
CA GLY A 179 -3.44 1.37 -5.52
C GLY A 179 -3.36 1.42 -4.00
N ASN A 180 -4.28 2.16 -3.39
CA ASN A 180 -4.33 2.36 -1.94
C ASN A 180 -5.17 1.32 -1.23
N CYS A 181 -4.63 0.71 -0.16
CA CYS A 181 -5.33 -0.27 0.68
C CYS A 181 -6.05 -1.35 -0.16
N GLN A 182 -7.38 -1.37 -0.14
CA GLN A 182 -8.18 -2.30 -0.94
C GLN A 182 -7.88 -2.23 -2.45
N ALA A 183 -7.71 -1.02 -2.99
CA ALA A 183 -7.44 -0.86 -4.41
C ALA A 183 -6.09 -1.48 -4.81
N GLY A 184 -5.13 -1.60 -3.90
CA GLY A 184 -3.84 -2.21 -4.19
C GLY A 184 -3.93 -3.67 -4.60
N TRP A 185 -4.64 -4.51 -3.84
CA TRP A 185 -4.84 -5.91 -4.24
C TRP A 185 -5.69 -6.02 -5.50
N GLN A 186 -6.63 -5.10 -5.72
CA GLN A 186 -7.52 -5.10 -6.87
C GLN A 186 -6.75 -4.80 -8.17
N ILE A 187 -5.89 -3.77 -8.14
CA ILE A 187 -5.00 -3.44 -9.24
C ILE A 187 -3.99 -4.56 -9.51
N LEU A 188 -3.45 -5.21 -8.48
CA LEU A 188 -2.57 -6.36 -8.68
C LEU A 188 -3.31 -7.55 -9.31
N MET A 189 -4.57 -7.80 -8.94
CA MET A 189 -5.40 -8.80 -9.62
C MET A 189 -5.62 -8.44 -11.10
N THR A 190 -5.93 -7.17 -11.39
CA THR A 190 -6.13 -6.67 -12.76
C THR A 190 -4.84 -6.78 -13.58
N ALA A 191 -3.70 -6.35 -13.04
CA ALA A 191 -2.39 -6.41 -13.69
C ALA A 191 -1.88 -7.85 -13.88
N ALA A 192 -2.31 -8.81 -13.05
CA ALA A 192 -1.99 -10.21 -13.23
C ALA A 192 -2.71 -10.85 -14.43
N VAL A 193 -3.84 -10.28 -14.86
CA VAL A 193 -4.63 -10.75 -16.02
C VAL A 193 -4.25 -9.98 -17.29
N TRP A 194 -4.02 -8.67 -17.19
CA TRP A 194 -3.63 -7.78 -18.31
C TRP A 194 -2.30 -7.06 -18.03
N PRO A 195 -1.19 -7.79 -17.85
CA PRO A 195 0.11 -7.20 -17.48
C PRO A 195 0.64 -6.21 -18.52
N GLU A 196 0.20 -6.33 -19.77
CA GLU A 196 0.59 -5.46 -20.87
C GLU A 196 0.07 -4.02 -20.73
N LEU A 197 -0.90 -3.75 -19.86
CA LEU A 197 -1.46 -2.39 -19.69
C LEU A 197 -0.69 -1.53 -18.69
N PHE A 198 0.03 -2.15 -17.76
CA PHE A 198 0.56 -1.46 -16.59
C PHE A 198 2.05 -1.13 -16.74
N GLY A 199 2.44 0.08 -16.34
CA GLY A 199 3.82 0.41 -15.97
C GLY A 199 4.09 0.00 -14.50
N PRO A 200 5.03 0.66 -13.81
CA PRO A 200 5.25 0.47 -12.38
C PRO A 200 3.96 0.60 -11.56
N ILE A 201 3.79 -0.30 -10.59
CA ILE A 201 2.63 -0.36 -9.71
C ILE A 201 3.09 -0.08 -8.29
N ILE A 202 2.50 0.92 -7.65
CA ILE A 202 2.72 1.22 -6.24
C ILE A 202 1.50 0.74 -5.45
N VAL A 203 1.70 -0.15 -4.48
CA VAL A 203 0.64 -0.57 -3.56
C VAL A 203 0.95 -0.08 -2.16
N ALA A 204 0.10 0.82 -1.65
CA ALA A 204 0.31 1.51 -0.39
C ALA A 204 -0.66 0.98 0.68
N GLY A 205 -0.14 0.32 1.71
CA GLY A 205 -0.94 -0.26 2.79
C GLY A 205 -1.88 -1.39 2.33
N ALA A 206 -1.59 -2.04 1.21
CA ALA A 206 -2.46 -3.03 0.60
C ALA A 206 -2.30 -4.43 1.22
N PRO A 207 -3.38 -5.06 1.73
CA PRO A 207 -3.30 -6.40 2.30
C PRO A 207 -3.24 -7.46 1.18
N LEU A 208 -2.24 -8.35 1.25
CA LEU A 208 -2.02 -9.36 0.22
C LEU A 208 -1.93 -10.78 0.78
N SER A 209 -1.33 -10.98 1.97
CA SER A 209 -1.31 -12.26 2.67
C SER A 209 -2.07 -12.18 4.00
N TYR A 210 -3.36 -12.50 3.95
CA TYR A 210 -4.35 -12.24 5.01
C TYR A 210 -4.15 -13.07 6.29
N TRP A 211 -3.40 -14.18 6.19
CA TRP A 211 -3.09 -15.04 7.33
C TRP A 211 -1.77 -14.69 8.02
N ALA A 212 -0.92 -13.88 7.41
CA ALA A 212 0.40 -13.55 7.92
C ALA A 212 0.38 -12.54 9.08
N GLY A 213 1.44 -12.57 9.91
CA GLY A 213 1.65 -11.64 11.02
C GLY A 213 0.94 -12.04 12.31
N ASP A 214 0.55 -11.07 13.14
CA ASP A 214 -0.19 -11.27 14.39
C ASP A 214 -1.26 -10.19 14.62
N ASN A 215 -1.85 -9.71 13.53
CA ASN A 215 -2.89 -8.69 13.60
C ASN A 215 -4.22 -9.31 14.04
N VAL A 216 -4.89 -8.73 15.04
CA VAL A 216 -6.18 -9.20 15.56
C VAL A 216 -7.27 -9.40 14.49
N MET A 217 -7.27 -8.58 13.42
CA MET A 217 -8.28 -8.66 12.37
C MET A 217 -8.33 -10.01 11.66
N ARG A 218 -7.20 -10.72 11.56
CA ARG A 218 -7.15 -12.01 10.86
C ARG A 218 -8.03 -13.08 11.52
N TYR A 219 -8.29 -12.96 12.83
CA TYR A 219 -9.07 -13.94 13.58
C TYR A 219 -10.59 -13.72 13.45
N GLY A 220 -11.02 -12.51 13.13
CA GLY A 220 -12.44 -12.10 13.19
C GLY A 220 -13.36 -12.97 12.32
N GLY A 221 -12.95 -13.25 11.08
CA GLY A 221 -13.72 -14.11 10.17
C GLY A 221 -13.91 -15.53 10.72
N GLY A 222 -12.87 -16.12 11.29
CA GLY A 222 -12.96 -17.45 11.90
C GLY A 222 -13.79 -17.47 13.20
N LEU A 223 -13.66 -16.45 14.05
CA LEU A 223 -14.40 -16.36 15.31
C LEU A 223 -15.90 -16.10 15.12
N MET A 224 -16.28 -15.43 14.02
CA MET A 224 -17.69 -15.26 13.62
C MET A 224 -18.28 -16.52 12.96
N GLY A 225 -17.50 -17.60 12.84
CA GLY A 225 -17.92 -18.83 12.19
C GLY A 225 -17.89 -18.75 10.66
N GLY A 226 -17.17 -17.78 10.10
CA GLY A 226 -16.96 -17.65 8.66
C GLY A 226 -17.76 -16.55 7.99
N SER A 227 -17.85 -16.63 6.66
CA SER A 227 -18.45 -15.63 5.78
C SER A 227 -19.98 -15.67 5.68
N TRP A 228 -20.65 -16.59 6.39
CA TRP A 228 -22.12 -16.65 6.43
C TRP A 228 -22.74 -15.34 6.92
N ALA A 229 -22.07 -14.63 7.85
CA ALA A 229 -22.51 -13.33 8.35
C ALA A 229 -22.42 -12.23 7.28
N THR A 230 -21.47 -12.33 6.34
CA THR A 230 -21.36 -11.46 5.17
C THR A 230 -22.55 -11.68 4.25
N ALA A 231 -22.86 -12.94 3.93
CA ALA A 231 -24.03 -13.29 3.13
C ALA A 231 -25.33 -12.79 3.77
N MET A 232 -25.53 -13.05 5.07
CA MET A 232 -26.71 -12.59 5.81
C MET A 232 -26.85 -11.07 5.80
N THR A 233 -25.76 -10.34 6.02
CA THR A 233 -25.79 -8.87 5.96
C THR A 233 -26.14 -8.36 4.57
N GLY A 234 -25.61 -8.98 3.51
CA GLY A 234 -25.95 -8.65 2.12
C GLY A 234 -27.40 -8.95 1.75
N ASP A 235 -27.92 -10.09 2.20
CA ASP A 235 -29.33 -10.48 2.01
C ASP A 235 -30.27 -9.49 2.72
N MET A 236 -29.99 -9.14 3.99
CA MET A 236 -30.76 -8.14 4.73
C MET A 236 -30.66 -6.74 4.11
N GLY A 237 -29.54 -6.43 3.46
CA GLY A 237 -29.32 -5.20 2.71
C GLY A 237 -29.96 -5.17 1.31
N ALA A 238 -30.76 -6.18 0.96
CA ALA A 238 -31.42 -6.33 -0.33
C ALA A 238 -30.44 -6.29 -1.52
N GLY A 239 -29.35 -7.05 -1.43
CA GLY A 239 -28.31 -7.12 -2.46
C GLY A 239 -27.20 -6.07 -2.32
N ARG A 240 -27.16 -5.37 -1.17
CA ARG A 240 -26.12 -4.38 -0.84
C ARG A 240 -25.50 -4.71 0.50
N PHE A 241 -24.18 -4.60 0.57
CA PHE A 241 -23.45 -4.61 1.81
C PHE A 241 -23.16 -3.18 2.26
N ASP A 242 -23.57 -2.82 3.47
CA ASP A 242 -23.36 -1.49 4.04
C ASP A 242 -21.91 -1.31 4.53
N GLY A 243 -21.16 -0.42 3.87
CA GLY A 243 -19.76 -0.14 4.22
C GLY A 243 -19.56 0.44 5.61
N ALA A 244 -20.62 0.94 6.27
CA ALA A 244 -20.55 1.37 7.67
C ALA A 244 -20.09 0.25 8.63
N TRP A 245 -20.37 -1.03 8.30
CA TRP A 245 -19.85 -2.17 9.05
C TRP A 245 -18.33 -2.32 8.93
N LEU A 246 -17.76 -2.00 7.76
CA LEU A 246 -16.30 -2.02 7.57
C LEU A 246 -15.64 -0.90 8.36
N VAL A 247 -16.22 0.31 8.32
CA VAL A 247 -15.69 1.45 9.09
C VAL A 247 -15.77 1.18 10.59
N GLN A 248 -16.88 0.60 11.07
CA GLN A 248 -16.99 0.19 12.46
C GLN A 248 -15.93 -0.84 12.86
N ASN A 249 -15.57 -1.76 11.95
CA ASN A 249 -14.49 -2.70 12.20
C ASN A 249 -13.13 -1.98 12.40
N PHE A 250 -12.83 -0.98 11.57
CA PHE A 250 -11.62 -0.15 11.75
C PHE A 250 -11.66 0.65 13.07
N GLU A 251 -12.79 1.24 13.41
CA GLU A 251 -12.95 1.97 14.68
C GLU A 251 -12.77 1.07 15.92
N ASN A 252 -13.13 -0.21 15.80
CA ASN A 252 -12.96 -1.20 16.86
C ASN A 252 -11.49 -1.60 17.07
N LEU A 253 -10.57 -1.31 16.15
CA LEU A 253 -9.14 -1.57 16.34
C LEU A 253 -8.50 -0.64 17.38
N ASP A 254 -9.00 0.58 17.51
CA ASP A 254 -8.54 1.53 18.51
C ASP A 254 -9.72 2.15 19.27
N PRO A 255 -10.34 1.41 20.21
CA PRO A 255 -11.46 1.91 20.99
C PRO A 255 -11.06 3.11 21.86
N ALA A 256 -9.79 3.22 22.27
CA ALA A 256 -9.31 4.37 23.02
C ALA A 256 -9.36 5.63 22.16
N ASN A 257 -8.95 5.56 20.90
CA ASN A 257 -9.08 6.67 19.97
C ASN A 257 -10.55 6.97 19.63
N THR A 258 -11.30 5.96 19.21
CA THR A 258 -12.69 6.07 18.74
C THR A 258 -13.63 6.60 19.82
N LEU A 259 -13.61 5.99 21.01
CA LEU A 259 -14.58 6.28 22.06
C LEU A 259 -14.17 7.44 22.96
N TRP A 260 -12.90 7.88 22.91
CA TRP A 260 -12.39 8.90 23.83
C TRP A 260 -11.40 9.90 23.21
N LYS A 261 -10.20 9.48 22.79
CA LYS A 261 -9.11 10.43 22.46
C LYS A 261 -9.49 11.41 21.35
N LYS A 262 -10.20 10.98 20.30
CA LYS A 262 -10.62 11.82 19.18
C LYS A 262 -11.51 12.98 19.65
N ASP A 263 -12.60 12.67 20.34
CA ASP A 263 -13.55 13.67 20.83
C ASP A 263 -12.98 14.47 22.01
N TYR A 264 -12.17 13.87 22.90
CA TYR A 264 -11.48 14.60 23.96
C TYR A 264 -10.44 15.59 23.40
N THR A 265 -9.73 15.25 22.33
CA THR A 265 -8.79 16.16 21.67
C THR A 265 -9.54 17.36 21.09
N LEU A 266 -10.66 17.13 20.42
CA LEU A 266 -11.53 18.21 19.97
C LEU A 266 -12.02 19.07 21.13
N TYR A 267 -12.54 18.46 22.20
CA TYR A 267 -13.03 19.19 23.37
C TYR A 267 -11.92 20.01 24.04
N SER A 268 -10.75 19.41 24.29
CA SER A 268 -9.64 20.06 25.00
C SER A 268 -8.96 21.15 24.19
N LYS A 269 -8.97 21.07 22.86
CA LYS A 269 -8.37 22.04 21.93
C LYS A 269 -9.43 22.71 21.03
N VAL A 270 -10.64 22.90 21.54
CA VAL A 270 -11.80 23.32 20.73
C VAL A 270 -11.59 24.63 19.97
N ASP A 271 -10.72 25.50 20.49
CA ASP A 271 -10.38 26.80 19.91
C ASP A 271 -9.56 26.68 18.60
N THR A 272 -8.89 25.54 18.34
CA THR A 272 -8.01 25.35 17.17
C THR A 272 -8.29 24.08 16.37
N GLU A 273 -8.89 23.07 16.98
CA GLU A 273 -8.98 21.72 16.44
C GLU A 273 -10.16 21.51 15.47
N ALA A 274 -11.18 22.39 15.52
CA ALA A 274 -12.41 22.23 14.75
C ALA A 274 -12.22 22.06 13.23
N PRO A 275 -11.39 22.87 12.52
CA PRO A 275 -11.22 22.72 11.08
C PRO A 275 -10.59 21.38 10.69
N ARG A 276 -9.60 20.91 11.47
CA ARG A 276 -8.94 19.62 11.24
C ARG A 276 -9.92 18.46 11.46
N TYR A 277 -10.68 18.51 12.56
CA TYR A 277 -11.68 17.51 12.91
C TYR A 277 -12.78 17.41 11.85
N LEU A 278 -13.40 18.53 11.47
CA LEU A 278 -14.47 18.57 10.46
C LEU A 278 -13.96 18.15 9.07
N GLY A 279 -12.73 18.51 8.71
CA GLY A 279 -12.11 18.06 7.47
C GLY A 279 -12.00 16.54 7.40
N PHE A 280 -11.51 15.92 8.48
CA PHE A 280 -11.40 14.46 8.58
C PHE A 280 -12.76 13.77 8.64
N GLU A 281 -13.70 14.28 9.42
CA GLU A 281 -15.03 13.69 9.58
C GLU A 281 -15.89 13.76 8.29
N LYS A 282 -15.62 14.72 7.38
CA LYS A 282 -16.23 14.72 6.04
C LYS A 282 -15.94 13.42 5.30
N TYR A 283 -14.69 12.96 5.35
CA TYR A 283 -14.26 11.69 4.76
C TYR A 283 -14.75 10.49 5.58
N TRP A 284 -14.48 10.50 6.89
CA TRP A 284 -14.73 9.35 7.78
C TRP A 284 -16.22 9.00 7.90
N GLY A 285 -17.11 9.99 7.77
CA GLY A 285 -18.55 9.76 7.73
C GLY A 285 -19.11 9.37 6.35
N GLY A 286 -18.33 9.45 5.27
CA GLY A 286 -18.79 9.25 3.90
C GLY A 286 -19.01 7.78 3.54
N TYR A 287 -19.96 7.10 4.17
CA TYR A 287 -20.18 5.65 3.97
C TYR A 287 -20.72 5.31 2.58
N VAL A 288 -20.14 4.28 1.96
CA VAL A 288 -20.58 3.73 0.67
C VAL A 288 -21.04 2.28 0.80
N TYR A 289 -21.69 1.78 -0.24
CA TYR A 289 -22.12 0.39 -0.33
C TYR A 289 -21.19 -0.41 -1.25
N LEU A 290 -21.08 -1.70 -0.98
CA LEU A 290 -20.56 -2.70 -1.91
C LEU A 290 -21.71 -3.59 -2.37
N ASN A 291 -21.60 -4.19 -3.55
CA ASN A 291 -22.56 -5.23 -3.91
C ASN A 291 -22.31 -6.45 -3.01
N ASP A 292 -23.37 -7.16 -2.65
CA ASP A 292 -23.29 -8.34 -1.79
C ASP A 292 -22.39 -9.44 -2.40
N VAL A 293 -22.43 -9.62 -3.73
CA VAL A 293 -21.58 -10.56 -4.45
C VAL A 293 -20.10 -10.16 -4.37
N GLU A 294 -19.80 -8.85 -4.47
CA GLU A 294 -18.43 -8.34 -4.32
C GLU A 294 -17.90 -8.59 -2.91
N MET A 295 -18.68 -8.20 -1.89
CA MET A 295 -18.25 -8.37 -0.50
C MET A 295 -18.08 -9.84 -0.16
N GLN A 296 -19.00 -10.71 -0.60
CA GLN A 296 -18.89 -12.15 -0.39
C GLN A 296 -17.64 -12.72 -1.06
N TYR A 297 -17.36 -12.34 -2.32
CA TYR A 297 -16.15 -12.73 -3.02
C TYR A 297 -14.88 -12.31 -2.26
N ILE A 298 -14.85 -11.06 -1.77
CA ILE A 298 -13.72 -10.51 -1.02
C ILE A 298 -13.47 -11.31 0.26
N VAL A 299 -14.50 -11.57 1.07
CA VAL A 299 -14.33 -12.31 2.33
C VAL A 299 -13.93 -13.76 2.08
N ASP A 300 -14.62 -14.45 1.17
CA ASP A 300 -14.38 -15.87 0.89
C ASP A 300 -12.99 -16.12 0.33
N ASN A 301 -12.56 -15.29 -0.61
CA ASN A 301 -11.34 -15.55 -1.37
C ASN A 301 -10.12 -14.87 -0.77
N LEU A 302 -10.26 -13.68 -0.21
CA LEU A 302 -9.11 -12.89 0.26
C LEU A 302 -8.92 -13.09 1.76
N PHE A 303 -9.83 -12.58 2.59
CA PHE A 303 -9.65 -12.56 4.05
C PHE A 303 -9.66 -13.96 4.69
N ILE A 304 -10.70 -14.76 4.43
CA ILE A 304 -10.80 -16.12 4.98
C ILE A 304 -10.02 -17.11 4.12
N GLY A 305 -10.03 -16.93 2.80
CA GLY A 305 -9.45 -17.89 1.86
C GLY A 305 -7.95 -17.77 1.63
N ASN A 306 -7.37 -16.56 1.75
CA ASN A 306 -6.00 -16.22 1.38
C ASN A 306 -5.58 -16.75 -0.02
N ARG A 307 -6.52 -16.73 -0.98
CA ARG A 307 -6.39 -17.36 -2.30
C ARG A 307 -5.59 -16.53 -3.30
N LEU A 308 -5.50 -15.20 -3.10
CA LEU A 308 -4.69 -14.33 -3.96
C LEU A 308 -3.19 -14.59 -3.78
N ALA A 309 -2.69 -14.60 -2.54
CA ALA A 309 -1.31 -14.92 -2.20
C ALA A 309 -0.86 -16.32 -2.64
N THR A 310 -1.81 -17.20 -3.03
CA THR A 310 -1.53 -18.59 -3.44
C THR A 310 -1.97 -18.91 -4.86
N ALA A 311 -2.26 -17.89 -5.69
CA ALA A 311 -2.64 -18.06 -7.09
C ALA A 311 -3.81 -19.06 -7.31
N GLN A 312 -4.78 -19.07 -6.40
CA GLN A 312 -5.94 -19.97 -6.43
C GLN A 312 -7.20 -19.33 -7.04
N LEU A 313 -7.12 -18.06 -7.45
CA LEU A 313 -8.24 -17.34 -8.03
C LEU A 313 -8.32 -17.55 -9.53
N LEU A 314 -9.54 -17.66 -10.04
CA LEU A 314 -9.86 -17.79 -11.46
C LEU A 314 -10.89 -16.72 -11.83
N THR A 315 -10.71 -16.12 -12.99
CA THR A 315 -11.76 -15.35 -13.66
C THR A 315 -12.85 -16.28 -14.21
N SER A 316 -13.99 -15.71 -14.58
CA SER A 316 -15.13 -16.42 -15.17
C SER A 316 -14.82 -17.16 -16.47
N ASP A 317 -13.81 -16.70 -17.23
CA ASP A 317 -13.27 -17.33 -18.44
C ASP A 317 -12.11 -18.31 -18.16
N GLY A 318 -11.80 -18.57 -16.89
CA GLY A 318 -10.83 -19.59 -16.48
C GLY A 318 -9.37 -19.13 -16.46
N ILE A 319 -9.11 -17.83 -16.59
CA ILE A 319 -7.76 -17.26 -16.46
C ILE A 319 -7.38 -17.23 -14.98
N ARG A 320 -6.20 -17.76 -14.66
CA ARG A 320 -5.68 -17.74 -13.30
C ARG A 320 -5.13 -16.36 -12.96
N ILE A 321 -5.60 -15.82 -11.84
CA ILE A 321 -5.08 -14.59 -11.26
C ILE A 321 -3.84 -14.96 -10.43
N ASP A 322 -2.68 -14.84 -11.06
CA ASP A 322 -1.38 -15.16 -10.49
C ASP A 322 -0.48 -13.93 -10.56
N LEU A 323 -0.10 -13.37 -9.40
CA LEU A 323 0.70 -12.15 -9.35
C LEU A 323 2.08 -12.32 -10.02
N ARG A 324 2.55 -13.57 -10.19
CA ARG A 324 3.79 -13.90 -10.90
C ARG A 324 3.71 -13.60 -12.40
N ASN A 325 2.53 -13.27 -12.94
CA ASN A 325 2.34 -12.84 -14.32
C ASN A 325 2.64 -11.35 -14.55
N ILE A 326 2.73 -10.54 -13.49
CA ILE A 326 2.95 -9.09 -13.60
C ILE A 326 4.40 -8.83 -14.02
N ARG A 327 4.66 -8.26 -15.20
CA ARG A 327 6.05 -8.00 -15.64
C ARG A 327 6.58 -6.63 -15.23
N SER A 328 5.70 -5.73 -14.82
CA SER A 328 6.05 -4.39 -14.39
C SER A 328 6.49 -4.37 -12.92
N PRO A 329 7.38 -3.45 -12.51
CA PRO A 329 7.82 -3.38 -11.13
C PRO A 329 6.67 -3.15 -10.15
N ILE A 330 6.69 -3.87 -9.03
CA ILE A 330 5.74 -3.71 -7.93
C ILE A 330 6.47 -3.10 -6.74
N LEU A 331 6.06 -1.90 -6.31
CA LEU A 331 6.51 -1.28 -5.07
C LEU A 331 5.45 -1.46 -3.98
N ALA A 332 5.76 -2.21 -2.93
CA ALA A 332 4.89 -2.40 -1.77
C ALA A 332 5.36 -1.50 -0.61
N PHE A 333 4.56 -0.48 -0.28
CA PHE A 333 4.82 0.43 0.85
C PHE A 333 3.96 0.05 2.06
N CYS A 334 4.61 -0.25 3.18
CA CYS A 334 3.95 -0.68 4.42
C CYS A 334 4.63 -0.07 5.66
N SER A 335 4.00 -0.16 6.83
CA SER A 335 4.56 0.38 8.07
C SER A 335 4.33 -0.53 9.27
N HIS A 336 5.31 -0.61 10.17
CA HIS A 336 5.15 -1.26 11.48
C HIS A 336 4.17 -0.53 12.41
N GLY A 337 3.84 0.75 12.13
CA GLY A 337 2.75 1.47 12.80
C GLY A 337 1.36 1.13 12.26
N ASP A 338 1.26 0.36 11.18
CA ASP A 338 0.00 -0.04 10.57
C ASP A 338 -0.62 -1.23 11.30
N ASN A 339 -1.72 -0.98 12.01
CA ASN A 339 -2.53 -2.00 12.68
C ASN A 339 -3.66 -2.55 11.78
N ILE A 340 -3.68 -2.19 10.50
CA ILE A 340 -4.57 -2.73 9.48
C ILE A 340 -3.79 -3.70 8.60
N THR A 341 -2.75 -3.21 7.92
CA THR A 341 -1.90 -3.98 7.00
C THR A 341 -0.41 -3.93 7.42
N PRO A 342 -0.02 -4.59 8.52
CA PRO A 342 1.37 -4.60 8.95
C PRO A 342 2.27 -5.32 7.92
N PRO A 343 3.62 -5.13 7.98
CA PRO A 343 4.54 -5.66 6.97
C PRO A 343 4.42 -7.16 6.68
N PRO A 344 4.20 -8.07 7.66
CA PRO A 344 3.96 -9.48 7.36
C PRO A 344 2.77 -9.71 6.42
N GLN A 345 1.68 -8.94 6.57
CA GLN A 345 0.47 -9.06 5.74
C GLN A 345 0.66 -8.40 4.36
N ALA A 346 1.38 -7.28 4.30
CA ALA A 346 1.68 -6.58 3.04
C ALA A 346 2.68 -7.37 2.16
N LEU A 347 3.64 -8.08 2.77
CA LEU A 347 4.75 -8.73 2.06
C LEU A 347 4.66 -10.25 2.00
N GLY A 348 3.81 -10.89 2.81
CA GLY A 348 3.71 -12.35 2.91
C GLY A 348 3.33 -13.07 1.61
N TRP A 349 2.76 -12.36 0.63
CA TRP A 349 2.47 -12.92 -0.68
C TRP A 349 3.74 -13.29 -1.44
N ILE A 350 4.85 -12.58 -1.19
CA ILE A 350 6.15 -12.87 -1.81
C ILE A 350 6.61 -14.25 -1.36
N THR A 351 6.55 -14.55 -0.07
CA THR A 351 6.95 -15.84 0.50
C THR A 351 5.93 -16.97 0.24
N ASP A 352 4.68 -16.62 -0.07
CA ASP A 352 3.65 -17.59 -0.45
C ASP A 352 3.73 -17.99 -1.94
N LEU A 353 4.26 -17.10 -2.80
CA LEU A 353 4.37 -17.32 -4.25
C LEU A 353 5.75 -17.80 -4.71
N TYR A 354 6.83 -17.36 -4.06
CA TYR A 354 8.21 -17.62 -4.47
C TYR A 354 9.00 -18.32 -3.35
N ARG A 355 9.71 -19.40 -3.70
CA ARG A 355 10.55 -20.15 -2.77
C ARG A 355 11.94 -19.59 -2.58
N ASN A 356 12.50 -19.04 -3.65
CA ASN A 356 13.86 -18.53 -3.69
C ASN A 356 13.97 -17.43 -4.75
N ASP A 357 15.09 -16.71 -4.72
CA ASP A 357 15.35 -15.59 -5.63
C ASP A 357 15.33 -16.02 -7.11
N ALA A 358 15.67 -17.29 -7.41
CA ALA A 358 15.64 -17.79 -8.78
C ALA A 358 14.21 -17.87 -9.34
N GLU A 359 13.21 -18.19 -8.51
CA GLU A 359 11.81 -18.16 -8.96
C GLU A 359 11.37 -16.71 -9.30
N ILE A 360 11.79 -15.71 -8.52
CA ILE A 360 11.54 -14.28 -8.84
C ILE A 360 12.16 -13.91 -10.19
N VAL A 361 13.42 -14.27 -10.40
CA VAL A 361 14.15 -13.98 -11.65
C VAL A 361 13.53 -14.73 -12.85
N SER A 362 13.15 -15.99 -12.69
CA SER A 362 12.51 -16.79 -13.76
C SER A 362 11.16 -16.22 -14.20
N HIS A 363 10.47 -15.52 -13.30
CA HIS A 363 9.24 -14.81 -13.61
C HIS A 363 9.48 -13.37 -14.10
N ASP A 364 10.73 -12.95 -14.32
CA ASP A 364 11.07 -11.56 -14.70
C ASP A 364 10.40 -10.52 -13.77
N GLN A 365 10.36 -10.84 -12.48
CA GLN A 365 9.66 -10.03 -11.48
C GLN A 365 10.59 -9.02 -10.84
N THR A 366 10.20 -7.75 -10.83
CA THR A 366 10.90 -6.70 -10.09
C THR A 366 10.02 -6.30 -8.90
N ILE A 367 10.42 -6.65 -7.68
CA ILE A 367 9.65 -6.37 -6.46
C ILE A 367 10.47 -5.46 -5.55
N ILE A 368 9.90 -4.33 -5.15
CA ILE A 368 10.48 -3.38 -4.22
C ILE A 368 9.58 -3.33 -3.00
N TYR A 369 10.14 -3.42 -1.80
CA TYR A 369 9.40 -3.15 -0.57
C TYR A 369 9.98 -1.95 0.18
N ALA A 370 9.12 -1.13 0.74
CA ALA A 370 9.48 -0.04 1.63
C ALA A 370 8.73 -0.22 2.95
N THR A 371 9.48 -0.11 4.05
CA THR A 371 8.95 -0.21 5.42
C THR A 371 9.20 1.09 6.16
N HIS A 372 8.16 1.62 6.82
CA HIS A 372 8.30 2.73 7.75
C HIS A 372 8.07 2.25 9.20
N ASP A 373 8.74 2.85 10.18
CA ASP A 373 8.71 2.37 11.57
C ASP A 373 7.38 2.63 12.30
N SER A 374 6.75 3.79 12.07
CA SER A 374 5.68 4.28 12.96
C SER A 374 4.46 4.92 12.28
N ILE A 375 4.37 4.89 10.95
CA ILE A 375 3.22 5.47 10.24
C ILE A 375 2.00 4.57 10.45
N GLY A 376 0.89 5.13 10.93
CA GLY A 376 -0.39 4.42 10.96
C GLY A 376 -1.00 4.28 9.56
N HIS A 377 -1.95 3.35 9.38
CA HIS A 377 -2.52 2.99 8.07
C HIS A 377 -2.85 4.16 7.15
N LEU A 378 -3.66 5.13 7.64
CA LEU A 378 -4.02 6.30 6.83
C LEU A 378 -2.81 7.19 6.52
N GLY A 379 -1.83 7.27 7.41
CA GLY A 379 -0.63 8.07 7.15
C GLY A 379 0.21 7.53 5.98
N ILE A 380 0.00 6.27 5.58
CA ILE A 380 0.69 5.65 4.45
C ILE A 380 0.28 6.34 3.14
N PHE A 381 -0.98 6.72 2.93
CA PHE A 381 -1.47 7.28 1.65
C PHE A 381 -2.21 8.63 1.79
N VAL A 382 -2.58 9.04 3.01
CA VAL A 382 -3.27 10.30 3.31
C VAL A 382 -2.28 11.28 3.94
N SER A 383 -1.28 11.75 3.20
CA SER A 383 -0.20 12.51 3.85
C SER A 383 -0.21 14.02 3.58
N ALA A 384 -0.21 14.79 4.67
CA ALA A 384 0.29 16.16 4.76
C ALA A 384 1.42 16.31 5.79
N SER A 385 2.01 15.21 6.30
CA SER A 385 3.13 15.32 7.26
C SER A 385 4.04 14.11 7.38
N VAL A 386 3.52 12.87 7.45
CA VAL A 386 4.33 11.69 7.86
C VAL A 386 4.69 10.74 6.71
N GLY A 387 3.88 10.63 5.64
CA GLY A 387 4.18 9.81 4.43
C GLY A 387 4.43 10.63 3.15
N ARG A 388 4.56 11.97 3.26
CA ARG A 388 4.67 12.87 2.09
C ARG A 388 5.98 12.65 1.34
N LYS A 389 6.99 12.32 2.13
CA LYS A 389 8.39 12.20 1.74
C LYS A 389 8.55 10.99 0.83
N GLU A 390 8.07 9.85 1.31
CA GLU A 390 8.11 8.57 0.63
C GLU A 390 7.39 8.61 -0.72
N HIS A 391 6.16 9.14 -0.77
CA HIS A 391 5.43 9.22 -2.04
C HIS A 391 6.07 10.15 -3.06
N ARG A 392 6.61 11.29 -2.63
CA ARG A 392 7.35 12.17 -3.54
C ARG A 392 8.57 11.44 -4.10
N GLU A 393 9.34 10.80 -3.24
CA GLU A 393 10.54 10.05 -3.62
C GLU A 393 10.22 8.85 -4.52
N PHE A 394 9.13 8.12 -4.26
CA PHE A 394 8.72 7.01 -5.12
C PHE A 394 8.30 7.51 -6.50
N VAL A 395 7.56 8.62 -6.56
CA VAL A 395 7.10 9.22 -7.82
C VAL A 395 8.27 9.80 -8.61
N SER A 396 9.17 10.54 -7.97
CA SER A 396 10.37 11.09 -8.61
C SER A 396 11.30 9.99 -9.14
N ALA A 397 11.31 8.83 -8.49
CA ALA A 397 12.10 7.66 -8.88
C ALA A 397 11.36 6.65 -9.77
N ILE A 398 10.16 6.94 -10.30
CA ILE A 398 9.38 5.99 -11.13
C ILE A 398 10.21 5.46 -12.31
N ASP A 399 10.90 6.33 -13.05
CA ASP A 399 11.69 5.93 -14.22
C ASP A 399 12.89 5.08 -13.82
N LEU A 400 13.43 5.30 -12.61
CA LEU A 400 14.48 4.48 -12.05
C LEU A 400 13.97 3.09 -11.67
N ILE A 401 12.80 3.03 -11.01
CA ILE A 401 12.14 1.78 -10.62
C ILE A 401 11.81 0.93 -11.85
N ASP A 402 11.38 1.56 -12.94
CA ASP A 402 11.02 0.91 -14.21
C ASP A 402 12.16 0.08 -14.83
N VAL A 403 13.39 0.57 -14.70
CA VAL A 403 14.59 -0.05 -15.29
C VAL A 403 15.29 -1.04 -14.36
N LEU A 404 14.80 -1.20 -13.13
CA LEU A 404 15.36 -2.17 -12.20
C LEU A 404 15.19 -3.60 -12.76
N PRO A 405 16.27 -4.39 -12.82
CA PRO A 405 16.20 -5.76 -13.32
C PRO A 405 15.43 -6.66 -12.36
N ALA A 406 14.97 -7.80 -12.86
CA ALA A 406 14.22 -8.78 -12.09
C ALA A 406 14.95 -9.18 -10.79
N GLY A 407 14.27 -9.07 -9.67
CA GLY A 407 14.76 -9.38 -8.33
C GLY A 407 13.98 -8.66 -7.25
N LEU A 408 14.44 -8.84 -6.01
CA LEU A 408 13.85 -8.25 -4.82
C LEU A 408 14.73 -7.11 -4.28
N TYR A 409 14.10 -6.01 -3.89
CA TYR A 409 14.77 -4.80 -3.42
C TYR A 409 14.06 -4.20 -2.23
N GLN A 410 14.82 -3.47 -1.41
CA GLN A 410 14.31 -2.62 -0.35
C GLN A 410 14.55 -1.16 -0.70
N ALA A 411 13.50 -0.36 -0.63
CA ALA A 411 13.56 1.09 -0.72
C ALA A 411 13.53 1.72 0.68
N THR A 412 14.48 2.61 0.93
CA THR A 412 14.62 3.36 2.19
C THR A 412 14.86 4.83 1.88
N VAL A 413 14.03 5.73 2.42
CA VAL A 413 14.26 7.18 2.29
C VAL A 413 15.26 7.63 3.36
N GLN A 414 16.38 8.22 2.93
CA GLN A 414 17.42 8.77 3.81
C GLN A 414 17.39 10.30 3.78
N GLN A 415 17.88 10.94 4.85
CA GLN A 415 18.02 12.39 4.94
C GLN A 415 19.51 12.77 4.94
N ASP A 416 19.89 13.71 4.07
CA ASP A 416 21.24 14.26 3.91
C ASP A 416 22.35 13.20 3.97
N PRO A 417 22.27 12.12 3.17
CA PRO A 417 23.24 11.04 3.30
C PRO A 417 24.64 11.54 2.91
N VAL A 418 25.65 11.20 3.72
CA VAL A 418 27.06 11.59 3.47
C VAL A 418 27.52 11.00 2.13
N GLY A 419 28.05 11.84 1.23
CA GLY A 419 28.54 11.43 -0.11
C GLY A 419 27.50 11.49 -1.24
N ALA A 420 26.40 12.23 -1.08
CA ALA A 420 25.35 12.31 -2.11
C ALA A 420 25.87 13.00 -3.37
N LEU A 421 25.58 12.40 -4.53
CA LEU A 421 25.93 13.00 -5.81
C LEU A 421 25.23 14.36 -5.95
N PRO A 422 25.88 15.37 -6.56
CA PRO A 422 25.26 16.66 -6.84
C PRO A 422 23.95 16.48 -7.63
N GLY A 423 22.83 16.94 -7.06
CA GLY A 423 21.50 16.85 -7.65
C GLY A 423 20.76 15.51 -7.46
N ALA A 424 21.32 14.57 -6.68
CA ALA A 424 20.62 13.34 -6.30
C ALA A 424 19.72 13.52 -5.07
N VAL A 425 19.95 14.58 -4.30
CA VAL A 425 19.15 14.98 -3.15
C VAL A 425 18.07 15.92 -3.62
N ASP A 426 16.82 15.67 -3.24
CA ASP A 426 15.70 16.55 -3.57
C ASP A 426 15.81 17.91 -2.85
N ASP A 427 14.92 18.84 -3.19
CA ASP A 427 14.90 20.19 -2.58
C ASP A 427 14.74 20.16 -1.04
N ASP A 428 14.27 19.04 -0.47
CA ASP A 428 14.04 18.82 0.96
C ASP A 428 15.17 18.03 1.65
N GLY A 429 16.30 17.77 0.98
CA GLY A 429 17.44 17.08 1.57
C GLY A 429 17.28 15.55 1.59
N GLN A 430 16.37 14.99 0.81
CA GLN A 430 15.98 13.58 0.85
C GLN A 430 16.59 12.77 -0.29
N TYR A 431 16.71 11.46 -0.03
CA TYR A 431 17.31 10.53 -0.97
C TYR A 431 16.68 9.15 -0.89
N LEU A 432 16.06 8.68 -1.98
CA LEU A 432 15.61 7.29 -2.11
C LEU A 432 16.79 6.33 -2.32
N ALA A 433 17.06 5.51 -1.30
CA ALA A 433 18.03 4.43 -1.39
C ALA A 433 17.34 3.10 -1.73
N ILE A 434 17.63 2.54 -2.91
CA ILE A 434 17.21 1.20 -3.32
C ILE A 434 18.38 0.22 -3.14
N GLN A 435 18.17 -0.82 -2.31
CA GLN A 435 19.16 -1.85 -2.00
C GLN A 435 18.64 -3.21 -2.44
N ARG A 436 19.53 -4.06 -2.97
CA ARG A 436 19.17 -5.44 -3.30
C ARG A 436 18.94 -6.27 -2.03
N ARG A 437 17.92 -7.12 -2.07
CA ARG A 437 17.56 -8.07 -1.00
C ARG A 437 17.25 -9.44 -1.59
N GLY A 438 17.21 -10.45 -0.73
CA GLY A 438 16.76 -11.80 -1.07
C GLY A 438 15.47 -12.16 -0.35
N ILE A 439 14.83 -13.25 -0.76
CA ILE A 439 13.61 -13.74 -0.11
C ILE A 439 13.81 -13.97 1.39
N ALA A 440 15.02 -14.34 1.81
CA ALA A 440 15.37 -14.50 3.22
C ALA A 440 15.14 -13.22 4.05
N ASP A 441 15.35 -12.04 3.49
CA ASP A 441 15.09 -10.76 4.16
C ASP A 441 13.58 -10.57 4.42
N VAL A 442 12.74 -10.93 3.44
CA VAL A 442 11.27 -10.86 3.59
C VAL A 442 10.77 -11.96 4.52
N GLN A 443 11.34 -13.17 4.49
CA GLN A 443 11.02 -14.24 5.44
C GLN A 443 11.29 -13.82 6.89
N ALA A 444 12.35 -13.06 7.15
CA ALA A 444 12.65 -12.53 8.47
C ALA A 444 11.58 -11.52 8.98
N ILE A 445 10.92 -10.82 8.07
CA ILE A 445 9.79 -9.92 8.36
C ILE A 445 8.50 -10.71 8.55
N VAL A 446 8.18 -11.61 7.62
CA VAL A 446 6.89 -12.32 7.57
C VAL A 446 6.76 -13.36 8.68
N GLN A 447 7.86 -14.05 9.00
CA GLN A 447 7.94 -15.09 10.04
C GLN A 447 6.81 -16.14 9.90
N GLN A 448 6.77 -16.83 8.76
CA GLN A 448 5.75 -17.85 8.46
C GLN A 448 5.66 -18.91 9.57
N ASP A 449 4.43 -19.15 10.05
CA ASP A 449 4.12 -20.18 11.05
C ASP A 449 3.13 -21.18 10.47
N PHE A 450 3.62 -22.39 10.14
CA PHE A 450 2.79 -23.44 9.56
C PHE A 450 1.74 -24.01 10.52
N ASP A 451 1.93 -23.92 11.85
CA ASP A 451 0.90 -24.32 12.80
C ASP A 451 -0.23 -23.29 12.86
N SER A 452 0.11 -22.01 12.82
CA SER A 452 -0.88 -20.94 12.62
C SER A 452 -1.65 -21.13 11.31
N GLU A 453 -0.95 -21.39 10.19
CA GLU A 453 -1.61 -21.65 8.91
C GLU A 453 -2.58 -22.86 8.95
N ARG A 454 -2.23 -23.95 9.64
CA ARG A 454 -3.15 -25.10 9.80
C ARG A 454 -4.46 -24.69 10.48
N ARG A 455 -4.41 -23.77 11.43
CA ARG A 455 -5.60 -23.24 12.11
C ARG A 455 -6.46 -22.42 11.14
N PHE A 456 -5.84 -21.61 10.28
CA PHE A 456 -6.56 -20.89 9.23
C PHE A 456 -7.15 -21.80 8.16
N VAL A 457 -6.47 -22.89 7.79
CA VAL A 457 -7.05 -23.90 6.88
C VAL A 457 -8.30 -24.52 7.50
N ALA A 458 -8.28 -24.85 8.80
CA ALA A 458 -9.47 -25.33 9.51
C ALA A 458 -10.59 -24.27 9.53
N ALA A 459 -10.25 -23.02 9.84
CA ALA A 459 -11.20 -21.91 9.86
C ALA A 459 -11.85 -21.66 8.48
N ARG A 460 -11.07 -21.72 7.40
CA ARG A 460 -11.58 -21.62 6.03
C ARG A 460 -12.60 -22.72 5.72
N ARG A 461 -12.29 -23.97 6.03
CA ARG A 461 -13.19 -25.11 5.75
C ARG A 461 -14.46 -25.06 6.62
N ALA A 462 -14.33 -24.62 7.87
CA ALA A 462 -15.49 -24.37 8.73
C ALA A 462 -16.37 -23.25 8.16
N SER A 463 -15.76 -22.18 7.66
CA SER A 463 -16.47 -21.08 7.00
C SER A 463 -17.24 -21.56 5.77
N GLU A 464 -16.61 -22.35 4.90
CA GLU A 464 -17.25 -22.92 3.71
C GLU A 464 -18.47 -23.78 4.09
N ALA A 465 -18.37 -24.60 5.13
CA ALA A 465 -19.48 -25.41 5.64
C ALA A 465 -20.61 -24.54 6.22
N ASN A 466 -20.28 -23.55 7.05
CA ASN A 466 -21.28 -22.69 7.69
C ASN A 466 -22.01 -21.77 6.68
N LEU A 467 -21.30 -21.26 5.69
CA LEU A 467 -21.90 -20.50 4.59
C LEU A 467 -22.93 -21.34 3.84
N GLU A 468 -22.62 -22.61 3.56
CA GLU A 468 -23.53 -23.50 2.86
C GLU A 468 -24.75 -23.88 3.71
N LEU A 469 -24.57 -24.06 5.02
CA LEU A 469 -25.69 -24.25 5.95
C LEU A 469 -26.61 -23.02 5.95
N TYR A 470 -26.04 -21.81 6.01
CA TYR A 470 -26.82 -20.58 5.93
C TYR A 470 -27.60 -20.49 4.61
N ARG A 471 -26.93 -20.67 3.47
CA ARG A 471 -27.55 -20.58 2.13
C ARG A 471 -28.70 -21.58 1.95
N ARG A 472 -28.55 -22.81 2.45
CA ARG A 472 -29.57 -23.85 2.29
C ARG A 472 -30.77 -23.66 3.22
N PHE A 473 -30.55 -23.24 4.45
CA PHE A 473 -31.58 -23.32 5.50
C PHE A 473 -32.12 -21.98 5.98
N ALA A 474 -31.28 -20.94 6.03
CA ALA A 474 -31.64 -19.64 6.59
C ALA A 474 -31.87 -18.57 5.52
N GLN A 475 -31.03 -18.54 4.47
CA GLN A 475 -31.08 -17.52 3.43
C GLN A 475 -32.46 -17.34 2.77
N PRO A 476 -33.22 -18.40 2.42
CA PRO A 476 -34.54 -18.22 1.82
C PRO A 476 -35.51 -17.46 2.74
N LEU A 477 -35.40 -17.67 4.05
CA LEU A 477 -36.24 -16.96 5.04
C LEU A 477 -35.77 -15.51 5.20
N VAL A 478 -34.46 -15.27 5.25
CA VAL A 478 -33.89 -13.91 5.34
C VAL A 478 -34.28 -13.09 4.11
N GLN A 479 -34.09 -13.63 2.91
CA GLN A 479 -34.47 -12.97 1.65
C GLN A 479 -35.97 -12.73 1.54
N ALA A 480 -36.81 -13.63 2.07
CA ALA A 480 -38.27 -13.42 2.11
C ALA A 480 -38.69 -12.27 3.05
N MET A 481 -37.91 -11.97 4.08
CA MET A 481 -38.14 -10.83 4.99
C MET A 481 -37.46 -9.53 4.51
N ALA A 482 -36.41 -9.66 3.70
CA ALA A 482 -35.67 -8.53 3.18
C ALA A 482 -36.49 -7.72 2.16
N SER A 483 -36.37 -6.40 2.24
CA SER A 483 -36.92 -5.46 1.25
C SER A 483 -36.02 -4.24 1.15
N PRO A 484 -36.02 -3.50 0.03
CA PRO A 484 -35.26 -2.26 -0.08
C PRO A 484 -35.57 -1.27 1.05
N GLN A 485 -36.84 -1.17 1.47
CA GLN A 485 -37.27 -0.29 2.55
C GLN A 485 -36.69 -0.71 3.91
N LEU A 486 -36.68 -2.02 4.20
CA LEU A 486 -36.05 -2.54 5.42
C LEU A 486 -34.55 -2.31 5.40
N ALA A 487 -33.89 -2.54 4.26
CA ALA A 487 -32.46 -2.30 4.10
C ALA A 487 -32.09 -0.83 4.35
N ASP A 488 -32.83 0.11 3.77
CA ASP A 488 -32.62 1.55 4.00
C ASP A 488 -32.90 1.95 5.45
N TRP A 489 -33.90 1.34 6.09
CA TRP A 489 -34.18 1.56 7.51
C TRP A 489 -33.03 1.05 8.39
N LEU A 490 -32.54 -0.17 8.16
CA LEU A 490 -31.39 -0.73 8.88
C LEU A 490 -30.15 0.14 8.72
N ALA A 491 -29.87 0.62 7.51
CA ALA A 491 -28.74 1.50 7.23
C ALA A 491 -28.84 2.83 8.00
N GLN A 492 -30.03 3.45 8.05
CA GLN A 492 -30.27 4.70 8.80
C GLN A 492 -30.11 4.53 10.31
N TRP A 493 -30.48 3.36 10.84
CA TRP A 493 -30.34 3.03 12.27
C TRP A 493 -28.98 2.43 12.63
N HIS A 494 -28.07 2.31 11.67
CA HIS A 494 -26.71 1.85 11.93
C HIS A 494 -26.00 2.80 12.93
N PRO A 495 -25.36 2.29 13.99
CA PRO A 495 -24.76 3.13 15.04
C PRO A 495 -23.80 4.20 14.51
N MET A 496 -23.02 3.85 13.48
CA MET A 496 -22.10 4.78 12.81
C MET A 496 -22.83 6.01 12.26
N ARG A 497 -23.96 5.83 11.56
CA ARG A 497 -24.75 6.95 11.00
C ARG A 497 -25.50 7.71 12.08
N LEU A 498 -26.01 7.02 13.11
CA LEU A 498 -26.63 7.65 14.26
C LEU A 498 -25.67 8.60 14.98
N SER A 499 -24.36 8.33 14.96
CA SER A 499 -23.37 9.23 15.54
C SER A 499 -23.35 10.63 14.88
N TYR A 500 -23.81 10.76 13.62
CA TYR A 500 -23.90 12.02 12.88
C TYR A 500 -25.27 12.70 12.98
N SER A 501 -26.21 12.18 13.80
CA SER A 501 -27.58 12.69 13.84
C SER A 501 -27.72 14.09 14.46
N TRP A 502 -26.78 14.49 15.33
CA TRP A 502 -26.76 15.82 15.94
C TRP A 502 -26.40 16.89 14.90
N SER A 503 -27.37 17.74 14.57
CA SER A 503 -27.35 18.68 13.44
C SER A 503 -28.30 19.85 13.70
N SER A 504 -28.30 20.85 12.83
CA SER A 504 -29.13 22.06 12.92
C SER A 504 -30.64 21.80 12.84
N ASP A 505 -31.04 20.62 12.37
CA ASP A 505 -32.44 20.18 12.34
C ASP A 505 -33.00 19.91 13.74
N HIS A 506 -32.14 19.70 14.75
CA HIS A 506 -32.57 19.50 16.12
C HIS A 506 -33.02 20.84 16.75
N PRO A 507 -34.20 20.94 17.40
CA PRO A 507 -34.71 22.21 17.90
C PRO A 507 -33.77 22.97 18.86
N MET A 508 -32.98 22.23 19.65
CA MET A 508 -32.00 22.81 20.58
C MET A 508 -30.70 23.28 19.90
N ALA A 509 -30.44 22.91 18.65
CA ALA A 509 -29.18 23.19 17.96
C ALA A 509 -28.99 24.69 17.67
N GLN A 510 -30.07 25.41 17.37
CA GLN A 510 -30.04 26.86 17.15
C GLN A 510 -29.65 27.63 18.42
N LEU A 511 -30.06 27.13 19.60
CA LEU A 511 -29.66 27.71 20.89
C LEU A 511 -28.16 27.52 21.11
N ILE A 512 -27.63 26.34 20.80
CA ILE A 512 -26.20 26.04 20.91
C ILE A 512 -25.38 26.89 19.95
N GLU A 513 -25.82 27.07 18.71
CA GLU A 513 -25.14 27.95 17.74
C GLU A 513 -25.07 29.39 18.24
N GLY A 514 -26.19 29.93 18.74
CA GLY A 514 -26.24 31.28 19.31
C GLY A 514 -25.33 31.42 20.54
N TRP A 515 -25.34 30.46 21.46
CA TRP A 515 -24.44 30.45 22.61
C TRP A 515 -22.98 30.28 22.21
N ALA A 516 -22.68 29.47 21.20
CA ALA A 516 -21.33 29.30 20.69
C ALA A 516 -20.77 30.63 20.15
N GLY A 517 -21.59 31.44 19.46
CA GLY A 517 -21.22 32.80 19.07
C GLY A 517 -20.83 33.66 20.28
N VAL A 518 -21.71 33.74 21.30
CA VAL A 518 -21.44 34.51 22.53
C VAL A 518 -20.19 34.00 23.26
N VAL A 519 -19.99 32.68 23.32
CA VAL A 519 -18.83 32.06 23.96
C VAL A 519 -17.55 32.38 23.21
N ARG A 520 -17.54 32.38 21.87
CA ARG A 520 -16.36 32.78 21.08
C ARG A 520 -15.95 34.22 21.37
N ASP A 521 -16.93 35.13 21.43
CA ASP A 521 -16.69 36.57 21.71
C ASP A 521 -16.22 36.83 23.16
N ASN A 522 -16.60 35.94 24.09
CA ASN A 522 -16.32 36.09 25.52
C ASN A 522 -15.48 34.93 26.07
N ARG A 523 -14.65 34.31 25.24
CA ARG A 523 -13.84 33.14 25.60
C ARG A 523 -12.90 33.47 26.75
N ARG A 524 -12.93 32.65 27.81
CA ARG A 524 -12.06 32.76 29.01
C ARG A 524 -11.36 31.42 29.25
N PRO A 525 -10.24 31.15 28.56
CA PRO A 525 -9.45 29.95 28.79
C PRO A 525 -8.89 29.96 30.21
N VAL A 526 -8.97 28.82 30.90
CA VAL A 526 -8.35 28.65 32.21
C VAL A 526 -6.81 28.61 32.10
N ALA A 527 -6.10 29.06 33.13
CA ALA A 527 -4.65 29.06 33.15
C ALA A 527 -4.06 27.62 33.03
N PRO A 528 -2.94 27.41 32.31
CA PRO A 528 -2.37 26.07 32.09
C PRO A 528 -1.94 25.33 33.37
N ASP A 529 -1.64 26.06 34.44
CA ASP A 529 -1.21 25.55 35.75
C ASP A 529 -2.38 25.30 36.73
N ASN A 530 -3.63 25.46 36.28
CA ASN A 530 -4.82 25.20 37.09
C ASN A 530 -4.94 23.71 37.48
N GLY A 531 -5.14 23.44 38.79
CA GLY A 531 -5.18 22.07 39.32
C GLY A 531 -6.34 21.21 38.81
N PHE A 532 -7.49 21.81 38.48
CA PHE A 532 -8.64 21.09 37.92
C PHE A 532 -8.44 20.72 36.46
N LEU A 533 -7.76 21.57 35.68
CA LEU A 533 -7.38 21.23 34.30
C LEU A 533 -6.36 20.08 34.29
N ALA A 534 -5.40 20.09 35.22
CA ALA A 534 -4.48 18.97 35.41
C ALA A 534 -5.23 17.68 35.81
N GLY A 535 -6.19 17.77 36.74
CA GLY A 535 -7.07 16.66 37.11
C GLY A 535 -7.88 16.10 35.94
N GLN A 536 -8.48 16.97 35.11
CA GLN A 536 -9.18 16.58 33.88
C GLN A 536 -8.25 15.81 32.93
N THR A 537 -7.03 16.30 32.73
CA THR A 537 -6.04 15.65 31.86
C THR A 537 -5.66 14.27 32.39
N MET A 538 -5.45 14.14 33.70
CA MET A 538 -5.20 12.85 34.35
C MET A 538 -6.35 11.87 34.16
N VAL A 539 -7.60 12.30 34.35
CA VAL A 539 -8.80 11.47 34.10
C VAL A 539 -8.84 11.02 32.65
N SER A 540 -8.57 11.93 31.70
CA SER A 540 -8.54 11.58 30.28
C SER A 540 -7.46 10.55 29.95
N THR A 541 -6.25 10.71 30.50
CA THR A 541 -5.15 9.73 30.36
C THR A 541 -5.53 8.38 30.96
N MET A 542 -6.20 8.35 32.12
CA MET A 542 -6.68 7.11 32.73
C MET A 542 -7.75 6.43 31.88
N MET A 543 -8.67 7.17 31.26
CA MET A 543 -9.72 6.59 30.42
C MET A 543 -9.13 6.02 29.13
N ALA A 544 -8.23 6.77 28.49
CA ALA A 544 -7.46 6.29 27.36
C ALA A 544 -6.70 5.00 27.71
N GLY A 545 -5.98 4.98 28.83
CA GLY A 545 -5.24 3.81 29.31
C GLY A 545 -6.14 2.61 29.64
N ALA A 546 -7.33 2.83 30.21
CA ALA A 546 -8.29 1.76 30.47
C ALA A 546 -8.86 1.15 29.18
N LEU A 547 -9.14 1.97 28.17
CA LEU A 547 -9.60 1.52 26.85
C LEU A 547 -8.49 0.82 26.06
N ASP A 548 -7.24 1.30 26.15
CA ASP A 548 -6.07 0.63 25.58
C ASP A 548 -5.86 -0.75 26.25
N ALA A 549 -5.97 -0.83 27.59
CA ALA A 549 -5.89 -2.11 28.31
C ALA A 549 -7.02 -3.08 27.96
N TYR A 550 -8.24 -2.56 27.76
CA TYR A 550 -9.37 -3.35 27.26
C TYR A 550 -9.08 -3.91 25.86
N ARG A 551 -8.62 -3.07 24.93
CA ARG A 551 -8.22 -3.49 23.57
C ARG A 551 -7.19 -4.63 23.65
N ASP A 552 -6.09 -4.41 24.36
CA ASP A 552 -4.99 -5.38 24.42
C ASP A 552 -5.44 -6.71 25.05
N THR A 553 -6.35 -6.66 26.03
CA THR A 553 -6.94 -7.87 26.63
C THR A 553 -7.88 -8.58 25.66
N ARG A 554 -8.78 -7.84 25.01
CA ARG A 554 -9.72 -8.37 24.01
C ARG A 554 -8.96 -9.04 22.86
N ASP A 555 -7.95 -8.39 22.33
CA ASP A 555 -7.20 -8.87 21.16
C ASP A 555 -6.44 -10.16 21.49
N ARG A 556 -5.81 -10.23 22.66
CA ARG A 556 -5.18 -11.47 23.17
C ARG A 556 -6.21 -12.59 23.35
N LEU A 557 -7.37 -12.28 23.92
CA LEU A 557 -8.44 -13.29 24.11
C LEU A 557 -8.98 -13.79 22.77
N GLN A 558 -9.08 -12.93 21.75
CA GLN A 558 -9.48 -13.34 20.41
C GLN A 558 -8.45 -14.27 19.76
N ALA A 559 -7.16 -13.92 19.82
CA ALA A 559 -6.08 -14.77 19.33
C ALA A 559 -6.08 -16.15 20.04
N LEU A 560 -6.12 -16.16 21.37
CA LEU A 560 -6.17 -17.39 22.17
C LEU A 560 -7.41 -18.23 21.88
N SER A 561 -8.58 -17.60 21.72
CA SER A 561 -9.82 -18.30 21.40
C SER A 561 -9.75 -18.94 20.02
N PHE A 562 -9.25 -18.20 19.03
CA PHE A 562 -9.05 -18.71 17.68
C PHE A 562 -8.10 -19.91 17.68
N ASP A 563 -6.94 -19.75 18.34
CA ASP A 563 -5.94 -20.80 18.44
C ASP A 563 -6.45 -22.04 19.17
N THR A 564 -7.25 -21.85 20.22
CA THR A 564 -7.84 -22.96 20.98
C THR A 564 -8.90 -23.71 20.16
N ILE A 565 -9.81 -22.99 19.50
CA ILE A 565 -10.89 -23.58 18.71
C ILE A 565 -10.31 -24.30 17.51
N TYR A 566 -9.53 -23.61 16.68
CA TYR A 566 -9.04 -24.16 15.44
C TYR A 566 -7.80 -25.01 15.63
N GLY A 567 -7.04 -24.87 16.72
CA GLY A 567 -5.94 -25.79 17.06
C GLY A 567 -6.39 -27.10 17.70
N ALA A 568 -7.66 -27.23 18.10
CA ALA A 568 -8.17 -28.46 18.72
C ALA A 568 -8.09 -29.66 17.76
N PRO A 569 -7.53 -30.82 18.17
CA PRO A 569 -7.37 -31.98 17.30
C PRO A 569 -8.67 -32.48 16.67
N LEU A 570 -9.79 -32.41 17.40
CA LEU A 570 -11.11 -32.79 16.88
C LEU A 570 -11.60 -31.83 15.79
N VAL A 571 -11.36 -30.52 15.93
CA VAL A 571 -11.74 -29.53 14.92
C VAL A 571 -10.87 -29.69 13.68
N GLN A 572 -9.55 -29.83 13.86
CA GLN A 572 -8.60 -30.11 12.78
C GLN A 572 -9.00 -31.37 11.98
N ALA A 573 -9.31 -32.46 12.69
CA ALA A 573 -9.75 -33.71 12.06
C ALA A 573 -11.13 -33.58 11.37
N ALA A 574 -12.10 -32.94 12.01
CA ALA A 574 -13.43 -32.72 11.43
C ALA A 574 -13.37 -31.85 10.17
N MET A 575 -12.46 -30.87 10.14
CA MET A 575 -12.20 -30.05 8.96
C MET A 575 -11.25 -30.72 7.97
N GLY A 576 -10.77 -31.94 8.22
CA GLY A 576 -9.92 -32.70 7.31
C GLY A 576 -8.51 -32.11 7.11
N VAL A 577 -8.00 -31.37 8.09
CA VAL A 577 -6.63 -30.83 8.03
C VAL A 577 -5.64 -31.96 8.34
N ALA A 578 -4.53 -31.99 7.60
CA ALA A 578 -3.52 -33.02 7.76
C ALA A 578 -2.87 -32.96 9.15
N PRO A 579 -2.41 -34.10 9.71
CA PRO A 579 -1.69 -34.12 10.98
C PRO A 579 -0.44 -33.24 10.95
N GLN A 580 0.00 -32.79 12.13
CA GLN A 580 1.26 -32.05 12.28
C GLN A 580 2.46 -32.95 11.93
N ASP A 581 2.94 -32.84 10.69
CA ASP A 581 4.10 -33.58 10.16
C ASP A 581 5.25 -32.66 9.72
N GLY A 582 5.16 -31.36 10.04
CA GLY A 582 6.15 -30.35 9.67
C GLY A 582 6.06 -29.85 8.23
N ARG A 583 5.12 -30.35 7.40
CA ARG A 583 4.95 -29.90 6.01
C ARG A 583 4.04 -28.67 5.91
N PRO A 584 4.24 -27.77 4.92
CA PRO A 584 3.31 -26.68 4.66
C PRO A 584 1.87 -27.18 4.49
N PRO A 585 0.87 -26.57 5.12
CA PRO A 585 -0.52 -27.04 5.05
C PRO A 585 -1.22 -26.68 3.74
N ARG A 586 -0.66 -25.72 2.99
CA ARG A 586 -1.11 -25.32 1.66
C ARG A 586 -0.13 -25.85 0.62
N HIS A 587 -0.65 -26.22 -0.54
CA HIS A 587 0.18 -26.54 -1.70
C HIS A 587 0.84 -25.25 -2.21
N HIS A 588 2.16 -25.23 -2.35
CA HIS A 588 2.87 -24.08 -2.87
C HIS A 588 2.56 -23.94 -4.38
N PRO A 589 2.23 -22.76 -4.92
CA PRO A 589 1.92 -22.60 -6.35
C PRO A 589 3.05 -23.07 -7.26
N GLY A 590 4.28 -23.01 -6.77
CA GLY A 590 5.44 -23.55 -7.48
C GLY A 590 5.57 -25.08 -7.51
N ASP A 591 4.78 -25.85 -6.76
CA ASP A 591 4.92 -27.31 -6.69
C ASP A 591 4.24 -28.08 -7.83
N THR A 592 3.54 -27.40 -8.73
CA THR A 592 2.91 -28.08 -9.87
C THR A 592 3.98 -28.56 -10.86
N PRO A 593 3.81 -29.74 -11.48
CA PRO A 593 4.72 -30.23 -12.51
C PRO A 593 4.90 -29.23 -13.66
N GLU A 594 3.82 -28.56 -14.06
CA GLU A 594 3.82 -27.57 -15.14
C GLU A 594 4.70 -26.36 -14.78
N HIS A 595 4.62 -25.88 -13.53
CA HIS A 595 5.45 -24.76 -13.10
C HIS A 595 6.92 -25.15 -13.00
N ARG A 596 7.24 -26.33 -12.46
CA ARG A 596 8.63 -26.81 -12.43
C ARG A 596 9.21 -26.97 -13.84
N ALA A 597 8.41 -27.44 -14.79
CA ALA A 597 8.80 -27.53 -16.19
C ALA A 597 9.05 -26.14 -16.79
N PHE A 598 8.13 -25.19 -16.56
CA PHE A 598 8.28 -23.80 -17.00
C PHE A 598 9.57 -23.16 -16.46
N VAL A 599 9.84 -23.28 -15.15
CA VAL A 599 11.07 -22.72 -14.56
C VAL A 599 12.31 -23.39 -15.17
N ALA A 600 12.31 -24.72 -15.34
CA ALA A 600 13.44 -25.42 -15.93
C ALA A 600 13.68 -25.01 -17.40
N GLU A 601 12.62 -24.85 -18.18
CA GLU A 601 12.66 -24.40 -19.57
C GLU A 601 13.17 -22.95 -19.67
N GLU A 602 12.67 -22.04 -18.83
CA GLU A 602 13.09 -20.65 -18.81
C GLU A 602 14.57 -20.52 -18.39
N MET A 603 15.00 -21.30 -17.40
CA MET A 603 16.41 -21.31 -16.98
C MET A 603 17.32 -21.89 -18.07
N ALA A 604 16.87 -22.90 -18.83
CA ALA A 604 17.60 -23.41 -19.98
C ALA A 604 17.64 -22.40 -21.13
N HIS A 605 16.56 -21.64 -21.35
CA HIS A 605 16.49 -20.57 -22.34
C HIS A 605 17.48 -19.44 -22.00
N LEU A 606 17.49 -18.97 -20.75
CA LEU A 606 18.47 -17.99 -20.28
C LEU A 606 19.90 -18.47 -20.47
N SER A 607 20.19 -19.75 -20.19
CA SER A 607 21.50 -20.33 -20.46
C SER A 607 21.88 -20.33 -21.94
N ALA A 608 20.92 -20.52 -22.86
CA ALA A 608 21.17 -20.47 -24.30
C ALA A 608 21.42 -19.03 -24.80
N GLU A 609 20.70 -18.05 -24.25
CA GLU A 609 20.86 -16.62 -24.57
C GLU A 609 22.22 -16.04 -24.12
N LEU A 610 22.95 -16.73 -23.25
CA LEU A 610 24.31 -16.31 -22.85
C LEU A 610 25.26 -16.17 -24.04
N GLN A 611 25.04 -16.86 -25.16
CA GLN A 611 25.88 -16.76 -26.35
C GLN A 611 25.27 -15.93 -27.49
N GLU A 612 24.10 -15.33 -27.27
CA GLU A 612 23.38 -14.52 -28.26
C GLU A 612 23.50 -13.02 -27.95
N GLY A 613 23.57 -12.20 -29.01
CA GLY A 613 23.76 -10.75 -28.94
C GLY A 613 24.93 -10.24 -29.80
N GLY A 614 25.32 -8.99 -29.59
CA GLY A 614 26.41 -8.33 -30.28
C GLY A 614 27.16 -7.35 -29.38
N LEU A 615 27.57 -6.21 -29.96
CA LEU A 615 28.45 -5.26 -29.27
C LEU A 615 27.81 -4.63 -28.04
N LEU A 616 26.52 -4.28 -28.14
CA LEU A 616 25.82 -3.55 -27.09
C LEU A 616 25.58 -4.45 -25.87
N GLU A 617 25.20 -5.70 -26.10
CA GLU A 617 25.04 -6.74 -25.08
C GLU A 617 26.38 -7.01 -24.38
N ALA A 618 27.47 -7.15 -25.14
CA ALA A 618 28.81 -7.31 -24.59
C ALA A 618 29.23 -6.12 -23.71
N GLN A 619 28.94 -4.88 -24.15
CA GLN A 619 29.23 -3.67 -23.37
C GLN A 619 28.40 -3.60 -22.09
N LEU A 620 27.10 -3.90 -22.16
CA LEU A 620 26.21 -3.93 -21.00
C LEU A 620 26.68 -4.97 -19.98
N ARG A 621 27.04 -6.18 -20.44
CA ARG A 621 27.56 -7.24 -19.56
C ARG A 621 28.86 -6.83 -18.89
N ALA A 622 29.77 -6.20 -19.63
CA ALA A 622 31.02 -5.67 -19.09
C ALA A 622 30.77 -4.59 -18.02
N ILE A 623 29.87 -3.64 -18.28
CA ILE A 623 29.51 -2.57 -17.34
C ILE A 623 28.97 -3.16 -16.04
N PHE A 624 27.99 -4.06 -16.13
CA PHE A 624 27.42 -4.72 -14.97
C PHE A 624 28.45 -5.53 -14.19
N HIS A 625 29.37 -6.22 -14.86
CA HIS A 625 30.43 -7.00 -14.21
C HIS A 625 31.44 -6.12 -13.47
N VAL A 626 31.90 -5.03 -14.10
CA VAL A 626 32.78 -4.05 -13.47
C VAL A 626 32.13 -3.53 -12.19
N LEU A 627 30.84 -3.19 -12.25
CA LEU A 627 30.07 -2.63 -11.14
C LEU A 627 29.54 -3.68 -10.14
N ARG A 628 29.78 -4.98 -10.34
CA ARG A 628 29.18 -6.08 -9.55
C ARG A 628 29.44 -6.02 -8.03
N THR A 629 30.59 -5.51 -7.59
CA THR A 629 30.90 -5.37 -6.14
C THR A 629 30.21 -4.21 -5.48
N ARG A 630 29.70 -3.27 -6.28
CA ARG A 630 28.89 -2.16 -5.81
C ARG A 630 27.45 -2.57 -5.49
N GLU A 631 27.02 -3.80 -5.83
CA GLU A 631 25.68 -4.35 -5.52
C GLU A 631 25.30 -4.33 -4.03
N GLN A 632 26.28 -4.21 -3.12
CA GLN A 632 26.06 -4.21 -1.67
C GLN A 632 25.97 -2.80 -1.05
N THR A 633 26.22 -1.72 -1.80
CA THR A 633 26.27 -0.36 -1.23
C THR A 633 25.84 0.72 -2.23
N ASP A 634 24.69 1.32 -1.90
CA ASP A 634 24.23 2.68 -2.25
C ASP A 634 23.49 2.86 -3.59
N ALA A 635 22.40 3.64 -3.54
CA ALA A 635 21.51 3.88 -4.67
C ALA A 635 22.05 4.93 -5.66
N ARG A 636 23.12 5.65 -5.27
CA ARG A 636 23.72 6.75 -6.06
C ARG A 636 24.26 6.25 -7.40
N ARG A 637 24.59 4.97 -7.42
CA ARG A 637 25.26 4.27 -8.53
C ARG A 637 24.30 3.72 -9.58
N PHE A 638 23.01 3.57 -9.24
CA PHE A 638 22.01 3.19 -10.23
C PHE A 638 21.56 4.41 -11.04
N GLU A 639 21.61 5.62 -10.46
CA GLU A 639 21.44 6.88 -11.20
C GLU A 639 22.65 7.17 -12.09
N GLU A 640 23.88 6.82 -11.67
CA GLU A 640 25.05 6.79 -12.56
C GLU A 640 24.81 5.80 -13.71
N ALA A 641 24.43 4.54 -13.43
CA ALA A 641 24.05 3.57 -14.47
C ALA A 641 22.92 4.07 -15.39
N ARG A 642 21.96 4.85 -14.88
CA ARG A 642 20.89 5.51 -15.66
C ARG A 642 21.42 6.64 -16.53
N ARG A 643 22.38 7.44 -16.06
CA ARG A 643 23.07 8.45 -16.89
C ARG A 643 23.92 7.79 -17.98
N LEU A 644 24.62 6.71 -17.63
CA LEU A 644 25.35 5.85 -18.57
C LEU A 644 24.41 5.24 -19.63
N HIS A 645 23.17 4.94 -19.25
CA HIS A 645 22.10 4.47 -20.12
C HIS A 645 21.75 5.46 -21.25
N ILE A 646 21.79 6.77 -20.97
CA ILE A 646 21.50 7.82 -21.95
C ILE A 646 22.67 8.00 -22.92
N ASP A 647 23.90 7.97 -22.42
CA ASP A 647 25.12 8.16 -23.23
C ASP A 647 25.46 6.95 -24.11
N MET A 648 24.98 5.77 -23.75
CA MET A 648 25.17 4.53 -24.50
C MET A 648 24.07 4.23 -25.52
N LEU A 649 22.97 5.01 -25.53
CA LEU A 649 21.85 4.80 -26.43
C LEU A 649 22.33 4.89 -27.90
N PRO A 650 22.29 3.79 -28.68
CA PRO A 650 22.68 3.86 -30.08
C PRO A 650 21.77 4.80 -30.86
N ALA A 651 22.33 5.54 -31.82
CA ALA A 651 21.53 6.41 -32.68
C ALA A 651 20.44 5.60 -33.39
N GLY A 652 19.17 5.97 -33.17
CA GLY A 652 18.00 5.30 -33.75
C GLY A 652 17.34 4.22 -32.88
N MET A 653 17.89 3.90 -31.71
CA MET A 653 17.24 3.04 -30.71
C MET A 653 16.29 3.86 -29.84
N THR A 654 15.09 3.35 -29.55
CA THR A 654 14.17 4.00 -28.61
C THR A 654 14.56 3.66 -27.17
N LEU A 655 14.29 4.59 -26.25
CA LEU A 655 14.56 4.36 -24.83
C LEU A 655 13.84 3.10 -24.28
N PRO A 656 12.57 2.80 -24.63
CA PRO A 656 11.92 1.56 -24.20
C PRO A 656 12.61 0.27 -24.68
N LEU A 657 13.10 0.25 -25.93
CA LEU A 657 13.80 -0.91 -26.46
C LEU A 657 15.14 -1.12 -25.72
N PHE A 658 15.86 -0.04 -25.46
CA PHE A 658 17.11 -0.11 -24.71
C PHE A 658 16.89 -0.55 -23.25
N ARG A 659 15.85 -0.04 -22.57
CA ARG A 659 15.46 -0.50 -21.22
C ARG A 659 15.20 -2.00 -21.20
N THR A 660 14.50 -2.52 -22.22
CA THR A 660 14.25 -3.96 -22.36
C THR A 660 15.55 -4.74 -22.45
N LEU A 661 16.47 -4.30 -23.32
CA LEU A 661 17.78 -4.93 -23.48
C LEU A 661 18.60 -4.94 -22.19
N VAL A 662 18.63 -3.82 -21.46
CA VAL A 662 19.34 -3.72 -20.18
C VAL A 662 18.75 -4.66 -19.13
N ARG A 663 17.42 -4.79 -19.07
CA ARG A 663 16.75 -5.76 -18.20
C ARG A 663 17.10 -7.19 -18.57
N GLU A 664 17.10 -7.54 -19.86
CA GLU A 664 17.48 -8.87 -20.35
C GLU A 664 18.93 -9.21 -20.01
N GLN A 665 19.89 -8.33 -20.30
CA GLN A 665 21.31 -8.57 -20.00
C GLN A 665 21.58 -8.66 -18.49
N ALA A 666 20.87 -7.86 -17.68
CA ALA A 666 20.94 -7.97 -16.23
C ALA A 666 20.32 -9.27 -15.71
N LYS A 667 19.25 -9.78 -16.34
CA LYS A 667 18.64 -11.09 -16.03
C LYS A 667 19.62 -12.23 -16.30
N LEU A 668 20.31 -12.20 -17.45
CA LEU A 668 21.33 -13.20 -17.81
C LEU A 668 22.50 -13.23 -16.82
N LEU A 669 23.03 -12.05 -16.47
CA LEU A 669 24.11 -11.93 -15.48
C LEU A 669 23.70 -12.37 -14.08
N ARG A 670 22.41 -12.32 -13.74
CA ARG A 670 21.89 -12.85 -12.47
C ARG A 670 21.76 -14.35 -12.47
N HIS A 671 21.36 -14.90 -13.61
CA HIS A 671 21.22 -16.34 -13.81
C HIS A 671 22.59 -17.04 -13.76
N ASP A 672 23.54 -16.58 -14.57
CA ASP A 672 24.89 -17.14 -14.64
C ASP A 672 25.92 -16.02 -14.89
N PRO A 673 26.45 -15.40 -13.82
CA PRO A 673 27.41 -14.30 -13.94
C PRO A 673 28.68 -14.71 -14.70
N ASP A 674 29.19 -15.91 -14.44
CA ASP A 674 30.45 -16.37 -15.01
C ASP A 674 30.25 -16.77 -16.48
N GLY A 675 29.15 -17.45 -16.79
CA GLY A 675 28.76 -17.80 -18.16
C GLY A 675 28.50 -16.58 -19.04
N ALA A 676 27.82 -15.55 -18.51
CA ALA A 676 27.53 -14.32 -19.24
C ALA A 676 28.81 -13.58 -19.69
N ILE A 677 29.85 -13.60 -18.84
CA ILE A 677 31.14 -12.98 -19.13
C ILE A 677 32.01 -13.84 -20.03
N ALA A 678 32.00 -15.17 -19.82
CA ALA A 678 32.67 -16.10 -20.70
C ALA A 678 32.13 -16.07 -22.14
N GLY A 679 30.86 -15.68 -22.33
CA GLY A 679 30.25 -15.53 -23.65
C GLY A 679 30.59 -14.24 -24.40
N ILE A 680 31.14 -13.21 -23.75
CA ILE A 680 31.49 -11.93 -24.40
C ILE A 680 32.32 -12.10 -25.69
N PRO A 681 33.38 -12.95 -25.72
CA PRO A 681 34.14 -13.19 -26.94
C PRO A 681 33.30 -13.70 -28.12
N GLU A 682 32.31 -14.57 -27.88
CA GLU A 682 31.42 -15.11 -28.92
C GLU A 682 30.49 -14.03 -29.47
N LEU A 683 30.00 -13.13 -28.61
CA LEU A 683 29.20 -11.96 -29.05
C LEU A 683 30.02 -11.04 -29.96
N LEU A 684 31.25 -10.73 -29.56
CA LEU A 684 32.15 -9.85 -30.30
C LEU A 684 32.69 -10.49 -31.59
N ALA A 685 32.73 -11.82 -31.65
CA ALA A 685 33.10 -12.58 -32.86
C ALA A 685 32.15 -12.34 -34.06
N ARG A 686 30.94 -11.83 -33.79
CA ARG A 686 29.91 -11.53 -34.80
C ARG A 686 29.93 -10.07 -35.26
N VAL A 687 30.76 -9.22 -34.65
CA VAL A 687 30.81 -7.77 -34.86
C VAL A 687 32.09 -7.37 -35.58
N ASP A 688 32.02 -6.38 -36.46
CA ASP A 688 33.20 -5.81 -37.15
C ASP A 688 34.32 -5.41 -36.17
N PRO A 689 35.60 -5.81 -36.41
CA PRO A 689 36.71 -5.53 -35.49
C PRO A 689 36.94 -4.05 -35.16
N ASP A 690 36.70 -3.12 -36.10
CA ASP A 690 36.84 -1.69 -35.84
C ASP A 690 35.74 -1.19 -34.90
N ALA A 691 34.51 -1.71 -35.07
CA ALA A 691 33.40 -1.43 -34.16
C ALA A 691 33.65 -2.00 -32.74
N VAL A 692 34.25 -3.20 -32.62
CA VAL A 692 34.66 -3.77 -31.33
C VAL A 692 35.70 -2.88 -30.65
N ARG A 693 36.73 -2.42 -31.39
CA ARG A 693 37.78 -1.53 -30.87
C ARG A 693 37.20 -0.20 -30.40
N ALA A 694 36.31 0.42 -31.19
CA ALA A 694 35.60 1.63 -30.80
C ALA A 694 34.70 1.41 -29.58
N GLY A 695 34.05 0.25 -29.48
CA GLY A 695 33.23 -0.13 -28.33
C GLY A 695 34.02 -0.27 -27.03
N GLY A 696 35.21 -0.88 -27.09
CA GLY A 696 36.13 -0.97 -25.95
C GLY A 696 36.67 0.39 -25.51
N GLN A 697 36.99 1.28 -26.46
CA GLN A 697 37.40 2.66 -26.15
C GLN A 697 36.28 3.46 -25.48
N LYS A 698 35.04 3.30 -25.94
CA LYS A 698 33.87 3.90 -25.28
C LYS A 698 33.71 3.38 -23.86
N LEU A 699 33.86 2.08 -23.64
CA LEU A 699 33.81 1.46 -22.31
C LEU A 699 34.90 2.02 -21.37
N ALA A 700 36.13 2.18 -21.86
CA ALA A 700 37.21 2.78 -21.07
C ALA A 700 36.93 4.26 -20.74
N ALA A 701 36.53 5.06 -21.73
CA ALA A 701 36.20 6.47 -21.54
C ALA A 701 35.01 6.70 -20.60
N LEU A 702 34.12 5.70 -20.49
CA LEU A 702 32.99 5.70 -19.58
C LEU A 702 33.43 5.79 -18.11
N PHE A 703 34.39 4.95 -17.73
CA PHE A 703 34.85 4.81 -16.35
C PHE A 703 36.01 5.75 -16.00
N ASP A 704 36.61 6.42 -16.98
CA ASP A 704 37.66 7.45 -16.78
C ASP A 704 37.09 8.80 -16.33
N ARG A 705 35.76 8.97 -16.37
CA ARG A 705 35.03 10.20 -16.04
C ARG A 705 34.50 10.28 -14.61
N ASP A 706 34.49 9.18 -13.86
CA ASP A 706 33.91 9.08 -12.51
C ASP A 706 34.95 9.20 -11.38
N GLU A 707 34.50 9.53 -10.18
CA GLU A 707 35.31 9.54 -8.95
C GLU A 707 35.86 8.13 -8.65
N GLY A 708 37.04 7.82 -9.20
CA GLY A 708 37.95 6.72 -8.83
C GLY A 708 37.33 5.32 -8.70
N LEU A 709 37.51 4.49 -9.73
CA LEU A 709 37.30 3.04 -9.61
C LEU A 709 38.03 2.48 -8.40
N THR A 710 37.38 1.58 -7.65
CA THR A 710 38.09 0.78 -6.65
C THR A 710 39.13 -0.09 -7.33
N GLN A 711 40.14 -0.55 -6.59
CA GLN A 711 41.18 -1.42 -7.14
C GLN A 711 40.58 -2.69 -7.80
N GLU A 712 39.48 -3.20 -7.23
CA GLU A 712 38.78 -4.38 -7.77
C GLU A 712 38.01 -4.06 -9.06
N GLU A 713 37.35 -2.91 -9.13
CA GLU A 713 36.65 -2.46 -10.34
C GLU A 713 37.63 -2.14 -11.48
N ALA A 714 38.75 -1.49 -11.17
CA ALA A 714 39.81 -1.23 -12.15
C ALA A 714 40.38 -2.55 -12.71
N ALA A 715 40.56 -3.56 -11.87
CA ALA A 715 41.00 -4.88 -12.30
C ALA A 715 39.96 -5.57 -13.22
N ARG A 716 38.67 -5.48 -12.88
CA ARG A 716 37.59 -6.01 -13.73
C ARG A 716 37.47 -5.27 -15.05
N LEU A 717 37.60 -3.95 -15.03
CA LEU A 717 37.59 -3.13 -16.25
C LEU A 717 38.75 -3.53 -17.16
N GLY A 718 39.96 -3.68 -16.60
CA GLY A 718 41.11 -4.21 -17.33
C GLY A 718 40.82 -5.56 -17.99
N ALA A 719 40.27 -6.51 -17.24
CA ALA A 719 39.89 -7.81 -17.77
C ALA A 719 38.85 -7.72 -18.91
N MET A 720 37.85 -6.83 -18.80
CA MET A 720 36.88 -6.64 -19.87
C MET A 720 37.51 -5.99 -21.11
N LEU A 721 38.37 -4.99 -20.94
CA LEU A 721 39.09 -4.36 -22.06
C LEU A 721 40.02 -5.34 -22.77
N ASP A 722 40.64 -6.27 -22.03
CA ASP A 722 41.44 -7.35 -22.62
C ASP A 722 40.59 -8.27 -23.51
N LEU A 723 39.35 -8.61 -23.10
CA LEU A 723 38.42 -9.38 -23.94
C LEU A 723 38.06 -8.62 -25.23
N PHE A 724 37.79 -7.32 -25.14
CA PHE A 724 37.46 -6.49 -26.30
C PHE A 724 38.65 -6.34 -27.26
N ASN A 725 39.86 -6.11 -26.73
CA ASN A 725 41.08 -6.02 -27.54
C ASN A 725 41.40 -7.35 -28.22
N ALA A 726 41.32 -8.46 -27.48
CA ALA A 726 41.53 -9.79 -28.03
C ALA A 726 40.57 -10.08 -29.18
N ALA A 727 39.28 -9.74 -29.06
CA ALA A 727 38.28 -9.95 -30.11
C ALA A 727 38.46 -9.03 -31.34
N ALA A 728 39.04 -7.84 -31.16
CA ALA A 728 39.33 -6.87 -32.22
C ALA A 728 40.64 -7.17 -32.98
N ASP A 729 41.56 -7.94 -32.38
CA ASP A 729 42.83 -8.34 -32.99
C ASP A 729 42.77 -9.72 -33.68
N VAL A 730 41.62 -10.40 -33.65
CA VAL A 730 41.39 -11.63 -34.42
C VAL A 730 41.36 -11.30 -35.91
N ASP A 731 42.35 -11.80 -36.66
CA ASP A 731 42.45 -11.67 -38.11
C ASP A 731 41.33 -12.47 -38.79
N ARG A 732 40.25 -11.78 -39.18
CA ARG A 732 39.08 -12.38 -39.84
C ARG A 732 39.26 -12.21 -41.36
N GLY A 733 40.11 -13.07 -41.91
CA GLY A 733 40.43 -13.12 -43.35
C GLY A 733 39.24 -13.35 -44.26
#